data_AF-A0A8J2W7G7-F1
#
_entry.id   AF-A0A8J2W7G7-F1
#
_cell.length_a   1.000
_cell.length_b   1.000
_cell.length_c   1.000
_cell.angle_alpha   90.00
_cell.angle_beta   90.00
_cell.angle_gamma   90.00
#
_symmetry.space_group_name_H-M   'P 1'
#
loop_
_entity.id
_entity.type
_entity.pdbx_description
1 polymer ?
#
loop_
_entity_poly.entity_id
_entity_poly.type
_entity_poly.pdbx_seq_one_letter_code
_entity_poly.pdbx_strand_id
1 'polypeptide(L)'
;MARVDSTPQTVSIKPKSANFCRFIIIIVLTLFCAVAYFISRRPLDTLGDPSDQFTVKNIPNIYTRLEGVDPEEREVFQGFQTSFLPPEEVVLSRKGFEDSDEVLDSNVTSDIYKWEEKRRENPTRVKRGSHSTFSTQDYDQETPIQYIQNVEDIQEDEDGGNEKEIEYGSDSDQHDEERSMQSVVHPEIYVDRGPLDDVEQVRRQPELEEGEMGSAAHLYKPVRSYTGVHAFWKGQGDKETIRHTQSKIMRQYMDAEADPCHDFYQYACGNWPTLNPIPADKAGYDTFEMLRENLDTVLRDMLQFSKDEQIPSQYPGPHLDFNDNLKHAINSQCSQETHDMVDYIITNSKEILNLTERKNTYENKDESKTEIINRIRRYLDMKSRDMKKSSTKTKFKLHEYLFMNNKKRKSLRRQKRHDDNNDIRNHSEKKKRNIIFDKNGFNRKTHFKRGKRKETLEQLLDNLKQNYELPKNDPANGDAALKARFLFKSCMNHDILQKRGHVPLLDLLDILGGWPILKPGWDPKNFDWLELMAKLRLYNNDILISEWVGPDIKNSDEFVIQFDQTSLGLPTRDYFLQESNKVYLEGYRAYLIKIATLLGGDIDHVKESAVKLIDFEINLAKITSAPEDRRNVSELYRRMTLAKLEGLVPEIKWRKYLCIVMNRTIDSSETVVLFALSYVRHLVQLIKKTDPNTLSNYLLWRFVRHRVNNLDDRFQSAKQQFYYILFGREQAPPRWKNCISQVNSNMGMALGSMFVRKYFDEMSKNDTLTMTREIQQAFRELLHMTDWIDEETKKLAAHKVDSMMLRIGYPDFILNKKELDDRYKEVQIHPDKYFENILNILQHLTKMEQSRIGQPVNKTLWNTAPAVVNAYYSRNKNQIMFPAGILQPPFYHRHFPRSLNFGGIGVVIGHEITHGFDDKGRLFDCEGNLHRWWSDSAIEAFHRRAQCLIDQYGRYVVPEVNMKLDGVNTQGENIADNGGVKQAFHAYQRWLLQHGAADETLPELNHTSTQLFFLNFAQVWCGAMRPEAMRNKLKTAVHSPGRFRVIGTLSNSLDFAREFQCPPGSPMNPIHKCSVW
;
A
#
# COMPACT_ATOMS: atom_id res chain seq x y z
N MET A 1 44.82 17.48 -41.76
CA MET A 1 45.80 17.13 -42.82
C MET A 1 45.93 15.61 -42.86
N ALA A 2 45.84 15.03 -44.07
CA ALA A 2 46.06 13.63 -44.57
C ALA A 2 46.19 12.47 -43.54
N ARG A 3 45.40 11.37 -43.54
CA ARG A 3 44.98 10.35 -44.54
C ARG A 3 46.07 9.35 -44.97
N VAL A 4 45.66 8.07 -45.06
CA VAL A 4 46.15 6.92 -45.88
C VAL A 4 47.03 5.91 -45.12
N ASP A 5 46.51 4.70 -44.80
CA ASP A 5 46.53 3.41 -45.56
C ASP A 5 47.97 2.81 -45.66
N SER A 6 48.30 1.51 -45.71
CA SER A 6 47.62 0.22 -45.94
C SER A 6 48.63 -0.91 -45.62
N THR A 7 48.10 -2.14 -45.47
CA THR A 7 48.74 -3.49 -45.53
C THR A 7 49.59 -3.71 -46.82
N PRO A 8 50.39 -4.81 -47.08
CA PRO A 8 50.11 -6.25 -46.79
C PRO A 8 51.30 -7.28 -46.68
N GLN A 9 50.94 -8.55 -46.35
CA GLN A 9 51.37 -9.91 -46.81
C GLN A 9 52.77 -10.14 -47.46
N THR A 10 53.50 -11.27 -47.45
CA THR A 10 53.48 -12.69 -47.02
C THR A 10 54.92 -13.23 -47.25
N VAL A 11 55.40 -14.34 -46.67
CA VAL A 11 55.67 -15.65 -47.35
C VAL A 11 56.32 -16.65 -46.37
N SER A 12 55.93 -17.91 -46.56
CA SER A 12 56.26 -19.19 -45.89
C SER A 12 57.69 -19.72 -46.10
N ILE A 13 58.18 -20.61 -45.20
CA ILE A 13 58.81 -21.92 -45.49
C ILE A 13 58.87 -22.79 -44.20
N LYS A 14 58.49 -24.07 -44.33
CA LYS A 14 58.49 -25.22 -43.37
C LYS A 14 59.79 -26.06 -43.52
N PRO A 15 59.99 -27.24 -42.87
CA PRO A 15 59.65 -27.75 -41.52
C PRO A 15 60.81 -28.56 -40.86
N LYS A 16 60.66 -28.97 -39.59
CA LYS A 16 61.08 -30.31 -39.09
C LYS A 16 60.59 -30.54 -37.65
N SER A 17 59.69 -31.51 -37.46
CA SER A 17 59.88 -32.69 -36.61
C SER A 17 58.53 -33.34 -36.24
N ALA A 18 58.45 -34.64 -36.53
CA ALA A 18 57.22 -35.41 -36.70
C ALA A 18 56.59 -35.94 -35.40
N ASN A 19 56.93 -35.37 -34.24
CA ASN A 19 56.39 -35.84 -32.96
C ASN A 19 55.09 -35.14 -32.54
N PHE A 20 54.78 -33.97 -33.10
CA PHE A 20 53.54 -33.24 -32.81
C PHE A 20 52.31 -33.85 -33.52
N CYS A 21 52.49 -34.39 -34.73
CA CYS A 21 51.39 -35.04 -35.46
C CYS A 21 50.93 -36.35 -34.81
N ARG A 22 51.83 -37.13 -34.20
CA ARG A 22 51.41 -38.35 -33.49
C ARG A 22 50.58 -38.04 -32.24
N PHE A 23 50.89 -36.94 -31.54
CA PHE A 23 50.14 -36.51 -30.36
C PHE A 23 48.74 -36.00 -30.72
N ILE A 24 48.61 -35.24 -31.81
CA ILE A 24 47.31 -34.77 -32.30
C ILE A 24 46.47 -35.91 -32.89
N ILE A 25 47.06 -36.87 -33.59
CA ILE A 25 46.31 -38.01 -34.14
C ILE A 25 45.70 -38.87 -33.02
N ILE A 26 46.41 -39.05 -31.89
CA ILE A 26 45.87 -39.81 -30.74
C ILE A 26 44.68 -39.06 -30.11
N ILE A 27 44.78 -37.75 -29.93
CA ILE A 27 43.69 -36.92 -29.37
C ILE A 27 42.48 -36.87 -30.31
N VAL A 28 42.71 -36.78 -31.62
CA VAL A 28 41.62 -36.76 -32.60
C VAL A 28 40.96 -38.13 -32.71
N LEU A 29 41.71 -39.23 -32.63
CA LEU A 29 41.14 -40.59 -32.64
C LEU A 29 40.35 -40.90 -31.37
N THR A 30 40.78 -40.46 -30.19
CA THR A 30 40.00 -40.63 -28.96
C THR A 30 38.72 -39.80 -28.95
N LEU A 31 38.75 -38.57 -29.47
CA LEU A 31 37.53 -37.77 -29.66
C LEU A 31 36.59 -38.37 -30.71
N PHE A 32 37.11 -38.91 -31.82
CA PHE A 32 36.29 -39.52 -32.86
C PHE A 32 35.65 -40.84 -32.39
N CYS A 33 36.36 -41.65 -31.60
CA CYS A 33 35.82 -42.86 -30.99
C CYS A 33 34.75 -42.54 -29.92
N ALA A 34 34.93 -41.48 -29.13
CA ALA A 34 33.94 -41.04 -28.14
C ALA A 34 32.66 -40.51 -28.81
N VAL A 35 32.80 -39.74 -29.89
CA VAL A 35 31.67 -39.21 -30.66
C VAL A 35 30.97 -40.32 -31.46
N ALA A 36 31.70 -41.27 -32.04
CA ALA A 36 31.12 -42.43 -32.71
C ALA A 36 30.37 -43.35 -31.73
N TYR A 37 30.90 -43.57 -30.53
CA TYR A 37 30.25 -44.36 -29.47
C TYR A 37 28.90 -43.75 -29.02
N PHE A 38 28.81 -42.42 -28.98
CA PHE A 38 27.56 -41.72 -28.65
C PHE A 38 26.58 -41.61 -29.82
N ILE A 39 27.05 -41.64 -31.08
CA ILE A 39 26.20 -41.54 -32.28
C ILE A 39 25.66 -42.92 -32.72
N SER A 40 26.32 -44.03 -32.38
CA SER A 40 25.91 -45.38 -32.80
C SER A 40 24.96 -46.13 -31.85
N ARG A 41 24.34 -45.46 -30.86
CA ARG A 41 23.28 -46.05 -30.02
C ARG A 41 21.94 -45.31 -30.15
N ARG A 42 21.25 -45.61 -31.25
CA ARG A 42 19.79 -45.85 -31.32
C ARG A 42 19.65 -47.20 -32.03
N PRO A 43 18.67 -48.10 -31.72
CA PRO A 43 17.24 -47.75 -31.78
C PRO A 43 16.24 -48.60 -30.94
N LEU A 44 14.97 -48.22 -31.09
CA LEU A 44 13.74 -49.03 -31.20
C LEU A 44 12.84 -49.25 -29.97
N ASP A 45 11.57 -48.93 -30.24
CA ASP A 45 10.41 -48.78 -29.39
C ASP A 45 9.85 -50.07 -28.81
N THR A 46 9.04 -49.86 -27.76
CA THR A 46 8.02 -50.75 -27.16
C THR A 46 8.52 -51.88 -26.25
N LEU A 47 8.55 -51.61 -24.93
CA LEU A 47 8.03 -52.47 -23.85
C LEU A 47 8.42 -51.87 -22.47
N GLY A 48 7.42 -51.42 -21.70
CA GLY A 48 7.44 -51.33 -20.24
C GLY A 48 8.26 -50.19 -19.61
N ASP A 49 7.57 -49.18 -19.10
CA ASP A 49 8.11 -48.18 -18.17
C ASP A 49 8.63 -48.86 -16.87
N PRO A 50 9.88 -48.64 -16.43
CA PRO A 50 10.39 -49.11 -15.14
C PRO A 50 9.89 -48.30 -13.92
N SER A 51 8.91 -47.41 -14.09
CA SER A 51 8.22 -46.75 -12.97
C SER A 51 7.40 -47.71 -12.08
N ASP A 52 7.31 -48.99 -12.43
CA ASP A 52 6.51 -50.00 -11.71
C ASP A 52 7.23 -50.77 -10.57
N GLN A 53 8.40 -50.34 -10.07
CA GLN A 53 9.08 -51.03 -8.96
C GLN A 53 9.19 -50.31 -7.61
N PHE A 54 8.56 -49.15 -7.44
CA PHE A 54 8.28 -48.65 -6.09
C PHE A 54 6.84 -48.15 -6.00
N THR A 55 5.96 -49.07 -5.62
CA THR A 55 4.61 -48.75 -5.17
C THR A 55 4.67 -48.03 -3.83
N VAL A 56 4.80 -46.70 -3.86
CA VAL A 56 4.30 -45.88 -2.75
C VAL A 56 2.78 -45.87 -2.87
N LYS A 57 2.13 -46.79 -2.16
CA LYS A 57 0.66 -46.82 -2.04
C LYS A 57 0.20 -45.52 -1.38
N ASN A 58 -0.70 -44.81 -2.06
CA ASN A 58 -1.54 -43.68 -1.61
C ASN A 58 -1.11 -42.26 -2.06
N ILE A 59 -1.03 -42.02 -3.37
CA ILE A 59 -1.27 -40.68 -3.93
C ILE A 59 -2.70 -40.65 -4.50
N PRO A 60 -3.61 -39.78 -4.02
CA PRO A 60 -4.93 -39.61 -4.63
C PRO A 60 -4.82 -39.07 -6.07
N ASN A 61 -5.53 -39.70 -7.00
CA ASN A 61 -5.50 -39.49 -8.46
C ASN A 61 -6.11 -38.15 -8.95
N ILE A 62 -5.90 -37.03 -8.25
CA ILE A 62 -6.52 -35.73 -8.56
C ILE A 62 -5.55 -34.75 -9.26
N TYR A 63 -4.25 -35.07 -9.38
CA TYR A 63 -3.22 -34.11 -9.83
C TYR A 63 -2.69 -34.27 -11.26
N THR A 64 -3.44 -34.90 -12.17
CA THR A 64 -3.03 -34.96 -13.61
C THR A 64 -4.21 -34.84 -14.57
N ARG A 65 -4.95 -33.73 -14.51
CA ARG A 65 -5.70 -33.24 -15.68
C ARG A 65 -5.14 -31.91 -16.15
N LEU A 66 -4.00 -32.01 -16.84
CA LEU A 66 -3.53 -31.00 -17.82
C LEU A 66 -4.04 -31.37 -19.23
N GLU A 67 -5.28 -31.84 -19.33
CA GLU A 67 -5.95 -32.04 -20.63
C GLU A 67 -6.61 -30.72 -21.04
N GLY A 68 -5.89 -29.93 -21.84
CA GLY A 68 -6.37 -28.66 -22.38
C GLY A 68 -5.30 -27.58 -22.58
N VAL A 69 -4.04 -27.84 -22.19
CA VAL A 69 -2.92 -26.90 -22.35
C VAL A 69 -2.25 -27.12 -23.71
N ASP A 70 -2.13 -26.05 -24.49
CA ASP A 70 -1.46 -26.00 -25.79
C ASP A 70 0.00 -26.49 -25.66
N PRO A 71 0.52 -27.33 -26.59
CA PRO A 71 1.91 -27.77 -26.57
C PRO A 71 2.95 -26.64 -26.44
N GLU A 72 2.69 -25.44 -26.99
CA GLU A 72 3.59 -24.27 -26.84
C GLU A 72 3.64 -23.74 -25.38
N GLU A 73 2.58 -23.92 -24.58
CA GLU A 73 2.55 -23.49 -23.18
C GLU A 73 3.41 -24.41 -22.29
N ARG A 74 3.75 -25.65 -22.72
CA ARG A 74 4.57 -26.59 -21.93
C ARG A 74 6.05 -26.24 -21.86
N GLU A 75 6.61 -25.57 -22.86
CA GLU A 75 8.05 -25.21 -22.86
C GLU A 75 8.40 -24.18 -21.78
N VAL A 76 7.48 -23.28 -21.44
CA VAL A 76 7.68 -22.29 -20.36
C VAL A 76 7.76 -22.97 -18.99
N PHE A 77 7.12 -24.13 -18.80
CA PHE A 77 7.02 -24.81 -17.50
C PHE A 77 8.06 -25.91 -17.27
N GLN A 78 8.85 -26.32 -18.26
CA GLN A 78 9.85 -27.39 -18.10
C GLN A 78 11.06 -27.00 -17.21
N GLY A 79 11.26 -25.71 -16.92
CA GLY A 79 12.37 -25.22 -16.11
C GLY A 79 12.12 -25.15 -14.59
N PHE A 80 10.92 -25.47 -14.10
CA PHE A 80 10.57 -25.34 -12.69
C PHE A 80 10.81 -26.66 -11.94
N GLN A 81 11.96 -26.79 -11.29
CA GLN A 81 12.16 -27.79 -10.23
C GLN A 81 11.61 -27.23 -8.91
N THR A 82 10.70 -27.96 -8.27
CA THR A 82 10.20 -27.66 -6.93
C THR A 82 11.18 -28.15 -5.88
N SER A 83 11.85 -27.24 -5.17
CA SER A 83 12.66 -27.58 -4.00
C SER A 83 11.80 -27.51 -2.73
N PHE A 84 10.96 -28.51 -2.51
CA PHE A 84 10.33 -28.77 -1.21
C PHE A 84 10.41 -30.26 -0.92
N LEU A 85 11.56 -30.70 -0.40
CA LEU A 85 11.67 -31.88 0.44
C LEU A 85 12.64 -31.53 1.59
N PRO A 86 12.32 -31.85 2.85
CA PRO A 86 13.27 -31.73 3.93
C PRO A 86 14.43 -32.74 3.72
N PRO A 87 15.65 -32.48 4.23
CA PRO A 87 16.68 -33.50 4.28
C PRO A 87 16.25 -34.57 5.30
N GLU A 88 15.93 -35.78 4.83
CA GLU A 88 15.83 -36.94 5.72
C GLU A 88 17.25 -37.30 6.20
N GLU A 89 17.55 -37.02 7.47
CA GLU A 89 18.62 -37.71 8.18
C GLU A 89 18.22 -39.18 8.35
N VAL A 90 19.00 -40.06 7.73
CA VAL A 90 18.88 -41.50 7.86
C VAL A 90 19.35 -41.90 9.28
N VAL A 91 18.43 -41.91 10.24
CA VAL A 91 18.61 -42.62 11.51
C VAL A 91 18.07 -44.04 11.33
N LEU A 92 18.98 -44.98 11.07
CA LEU A 92 18.69 -46.41 11.08
C LEU A 92 18.33 -46.85 12.51
N SER A 93 17.04 -46.94 12.82
CA SER A 93 16.57 -47.64 14.00
C SER A 93 16.52 -49.16 13.73
N ARG A 94 17.45 -49.91 14.33
CA ARG A 94 17.31 -51.36 14.51
C ARG A 94 16.56 -51.60 15.82
N LYS A 95 15.38 -52.22 15.73
CA LYS A 95 14.71 -52.86 16.86
C LYS A 95 15.30 -54.25 17.09
N GLY A 96 15.66 -54.58 18.33
CA GLY A 96 15.81 -55.97 18.77
C GLY A 96 16.62 -56.19 20.05
N PHE A 97 15.88 -56.46 21.13
CA PHE A 97 16.14 -57.38 22.25
C PHE A 97 17.13 -57.07 23.40
N GLU A 98 16.63 -57.53 24.56
CA GLU A 98 17.03 -57.52 25.97
C GLU A 98 18.45 -57.97 26.36
N ASP A 99 18.80 -57.52 27.57
CA ASP A 99 19.62 -58.14 28.62
C ASP A 99 21.15 -57.98 28.74
N SER A 100 21.51 -57.53 29.95
CA SER A 100 22.61 -57.95 30.86
C SER A 100 24.07 -57.56 30.64
N ASP A 101 24.61 -57.00 31.73
CA ASP A 101 25.91 -57.24 32.37
C ASP A 101 27.25 -56.69 31.82
N GLU A 102 27.87 -55.89 32.71
CA GLU A 102 29.25 -55.95 33.23
C GLU A 102 30.48 -56.23 32.33
N VAL A 103 31.39 -55.22 32.38
CA VAL A 103 32.83 -55.32 32.76
C VAL A 103 33.84 -55.92 31.77
N LEU A 104 35.03 -55.28 31.78
CA LEU A 104 36.36 -55.65 31.27
C LEU A 104 36.58 -55.52 29.75
N ASP A 105 37.75 -55.21 29.20
CA ASP A 105 39.01 -54.53 29.59
C ASP A 105 39.94 -54.74 28.38
N SER A 106 41.02 -53.97 28.29
CA SER A 106 42.23 -54.18 27.48
C SER A 106 42.16 -53.86 25.96
N ASN A 107 42.77 -52.73 25.56
CA ASN A 107 44.17 -52.55 25.10
C ASN A 107 44.36 -52.99 23.63
N VAL A 108 44.95 -52.21 22.73
CA VAL A 108 46.40 -51.88 22.69
C VAL A 108 46.66 -50.70 21.71
N THR A 109 47.22 -49.62 22.26
CA THR A 109 48.24 -48.66 21.76
C THR A 109 48.50 -48.39 20.27
N SER A 110 48.56 -47.11 19.89
CA SER A 110 49.84 -46.40 19.62
C SER A 110 49.66 -44.87 19.39
N ASP A 111 50.39 -44.10 20.23
CA ASP A 111 51.09 -42.81 20.01
C ASP A 111 50.31 -41.54 19.54
N ILE A 112 50.03 -40.58 20.43
CA ILE A 112 50.86 -39.48 21.02
C ILE A 112 51.05 -38.25 20.10
N TYR A 113 50.19 -37.24 20.33
CA TYR A 113 50.46 -35.83 20.72
C TYR A 113 51.75 -35.10 20.28
N LYS A 114 51.60 -33.86 19.73
CA LYS A 114 51.93 -32.53 20.35
C LYS A 114 52.14 -31.40 19.30
N TRP A 115 51.43 -30.25 19.44
CA TRP A 115 51.92 -28.89 19.82
C TRP A 115 52.74 -28.13 18.75
N GLU A 116 52.91 -26.80 18.72
CA GLU A 116 52.21 -25.56 19.10
C GLU A 116 53.07 -24.40 18.51
N GLU A 117 52.49 -23.23 18.24
CA GLU A 117 53.04 -21.85 18.17
C GLU A 117 54.50 -21.50 17.72
N LYS A 118 54.65 -20.48 16.84
CA LYS A 118 55.14 -19.11 17.22
C LYS A 118 55.38 -18.12 16.04
N ARG A 119 54.75 -16.93 16.20
CA ARG A 119 55.20 -15.51 16.01
C ARG A 119 55.82 -14.94 14.71
N ARG A 120 55.16 -13.84 14.26
CA ARG A 120 55.62 -12.47 13.84
C ARG A 120 56.70 -12.28 12.73
N GLU A 121 56.36 -11.54 11.66
CA GLU A 121 56.82 -10.16 11.34
C GLU A 121 56.29 -9.65 9.97
N ASN A 122 56.04 -8.33 9.87
CA ASN A 122 55.69 -7.52 8.67
C ASN A 122 57.00 -7.00 8.02
N PRO A 123 57.11 -6.65 6.69
CA PRO A 123 56.52 -5.39 6.17
C PRO A 123 56.23 -5.24 4.63
N THR A 124 55.53 -4.13 4.30
CA THR A 124 55.54 -3.30 3.06
C THR A 124 54.78 -3.66 1.77
N ARG A 125 53.61 -2.99 1.61
CA ARG A 125 53.17 -2.02 0.57
C ARG A 125 53.62 -2.18 -0.91
N VAL A 126 52.62 -2.36 -1.80
CA VAL A 126 52.62 -1.81 -3.17
C VAL A 126 51.33 -1.00 -3.39
N LYS A 127 51.48 0.29 -3.70
CA LYS A 127 50.44 1.18 -4.22
C LYS A 127 50.23 0.91 -5.72
N ARG A 128 48.98 0.92 -6.19
CA ARG A 128 48.63 1.50 -7.50
C ARG A 128 47.39 2.37 -7.32
N GLY A 129 47.58 3.66 -7.54
CA GLY A 129 46.49 4.60 -7.78
C GLY A 129 46.37 4.87 -9.29
N SER A 130 45.18 5.28 -9.70
CA SER A 130 44.98 6.13 -10.87
C SER A 130 43.81 7.06 -10.56
N HIS A 131 44.14 8.34 -10.49
CA HIS A 131 43.22 9.48 -10.45
C HIS A 131 42.38 9.60 -11.72
N SER A 132 41.20 10.19 -11.58
CA SER A 132 40.73 11.20 -12.52
C SER A 132 40.16 12.38 -11.72
N THR A 133 40.99 13.40 -11.56
CA THR A 133 40.64 14.77 -11.17
C THR A 133 40.23 15.56 -12.41
N PHE A 134 39.12 16.30 -12.34
CA PHE A 134 38.92 17.60 -13.00
C PHE A 134 38.68 18.57 -11.84
N SER A 135 39.66 19.36 -11.38
CA SER A 135 40.19 20.60 -11.95
C SER A 135 39.10 21.65 -12.21
N THR A 136 38.92 22.52 -11.22
CA THR A 136 38.37 23.87 -11.33
C THR A 136 39.52 24.87 -11.13
N GLN A 137 39.81 25.63 -12.18
CA GLN A 137 40.63 26.84 -12.31
C GLN A 137 39.88 27.67 -13.38
N ASP A 138 39.68 28.99 -13.35
CA ASP A 138 40.23 30.13 -12.60
C ASP A 138 39.25 31.34 -12.77
N TYR A 139 39.57 32.44 -12.08
CA TYR A 139 39.09 33.85 -12.18
C TYR A 139 37.82 34.20 -11.36
N ASP A 140 37.80 35.19 -10.46
CA ASP A 140 38.79 36.21 -10.08
C ASP A 140 38.44 36.84 -8.72
N GLN A 141 39.50 37.20 -7.97
CA GLN A 141 39.76 38.36 -7.09
C GLN A 141 38.55 39.12 -6.48
N GLU A 142 38.47 39.38 -5.17
CA GLU A 142 39.34 40.30 -4.41
C GLU A 142 39.47 39.93 -2.91
N THR A 143 40.67 40.15 -2.38
CA THR A 143 41.07 40.26 -0.95
C THR A 143 41.41 41.73 -0.64
N PRO A 144 41.84 42.13 0.59
CA PRO A 144 41.39 41.79 1.95
C PRO A 144 41.32 43.05 2.86
N ILE A 145 40.79 42.94 4.08
CA ILE A 145 41.32 43.72 5.22
C ILE A 145 41.51 42.80 6.44
N GLN A 146 42.75 42.77 6.93
CA GLN A 146 43.25 42.10 8.14
C GLN A 146 43.19 43.03 9.38
N TYR A 147 43.54 42.44 10.54
CA TYR A 147 44.09 43.05 11.78
C TYR A 147 43.02 43.57 12.77
N ILE A 148 43.02 43.31 14.09
CA ILE A 148 44.02 43.08 15.16
C ILE A 148 43.27 42.36 16.33
N GLN A 149 43.73 41.25 16.92
CA GLN A 149 44.58 41.09 18.12
C GLN A 149 44.15 41.80 19.44
N ASN A 150 44.00 40.98 20.49
CA ASN A 150 44.37 41.20 21.90
C ASN A 150 43.44 42.00 22.83
N VAL A 151 42.94 41.33 23.90
CA VAL A 151 43.32 41.47 25.34
C VAL A 151 42.28 42.39 26.04
N GLU A 152 41.68 42.12 27.20
CA GLU A 152 42.15 41.66 28.51
C GLU A 152 40.96 41.28 29.42
N ASP A 153 41.26 40.52 30.47
CA ASP A 153 40.41 40.11 31.59
C ASP A 153 39.80 41.25 32.41
N ILE A 154 38.61 41.03 33.02
CA ILE A 154 38.24 41.54 34.36
C ILE A 154 37.39 40.49 35.10
N GLN A 155 37.85 40.13 36.30
CA GLN A 155 37.27 39.26 37.33
C GLN A 155 36.18 39.97 38.17
N GLU A 156 35.33 39.11 38.77
CA GLU A 156 34.72 39.20 40.12
C GLU A 156 33.71 40.33 40.43
N ASP A 157 32.49 39.97 40.83
CA ASP A 157 32.12 39.98 42.26
C ASP A 157 30.71 39.41 42.54
N GLU A 158 30.57 38.98 43.78
CA GLU A 158 29.52 38.17 44.41
C GLU A 158 28.19 38.89 44.70
N ASP A 159 27.17 38.06 45.00
CA ASP A 159 26.37 38.09 46.24
C ASP A 159 24.84 38.35 46.15
N GLY A 160 24.10 37.53 46.90
CA GLY A 160 22.93 37.96 47.68
C GLY A 160 21.50 37.79 47.13
N GLY A 161 20.80 36.74 47.58
CA GLY A 161 19.67 36.95 48.51
C GLY A 161 18.20 36.92 48.01
N ASN A 162 17.53 35.81 48.36
CA ASN A 162 16.19 35.65 48.98
C ASN A 162 14.86 36.14 48.36
N GLU A 163 13.97 35.13 48.26
CA GLU A 163 12.58 35.04 48.75
C GLU A 163 11.50 36.07 48.34
N LYS A 164 10.41 35.55 47.76
CA LYS A 164 9.07 35.69 48.36
C LYS A 164 8.04 34.71 47.77
N GLU A 165 7.43 33.94 48.67
CA GLU A 165 6.15 33.25 48.52
C GLU A 165 5.01 34.22 48.20
N ILE A 166 4.04 33.80 47.38
CA ILE A 166 2.63 34.13 47.56
C ILE A 166 1.79 32.89 47.22
N GLU A 167 0.99 32.48 48.20
CA GLU A 167 0.01 31.39 48.18
C GLU A 167 -1.41 31.95 47.99
N TYR A 168 -2.34 31.05 47.64
CA TYR A 168 -3.82 31.10 47.67
C TYR A 168 -4.62 31.51 46.41
N GLY A 169 -5.56 30.62 46.05
CA GLY A 169 -6.78 30.99 45.33
C GLY A 169 -7.48 29.85 44.58
N SER A 170 -8.08 28.89 45.29
CA SER A 170 -9.15 28.03 44.77
C SER A 170 -10.47 28.79 44.72
N ASP A 171 -11.22 28.74 43.61
CA ASP A 171 -12.66 28.47 43.64
C ASP A 171 -13.26 28.28 42.23
N SER A 172 -14.21 27.36 42.20
CA SER A 172 -15.17 27.02 41.15
C SER A 172 -16.23 28.12 40.95
N ASP A 173 -16.66 28.39 39.72
CA ASP A 173 -18.01 28.01 39.25
C ASP A 173 -18.36 28.54 37.84
N GLN A 174 -19.06 27.66 37.14
CA GLN A 174 -20.04 27.81 36.06
C GLN A 174 -20.31 29.20 35.45
N HIS A 175 -20.20 29.28 34.11
CA HIS A 175 -21.31 29.73 33.27
C HIS A 175 -21.18 29.25 31.82
N ASP A 176 -22.25 28.64 31.35
CA ASP A 176 -22.58 28.30 29.97
C ASP A 176 -22.51 29.53 29.04
N GLU A 177 -21.91 29.36 27.85
CA GLU A 177 -22.42 29.97 26.63
C GLU A 177 -22.26 28.99 25.46
N GLU A 178 -23.40 28.42 25.07
CA GLU A 178 -23.62 27.72 23.80
C GLU A 178 -23.22 28.65 22.63
N ARG A 179 -22.22 28.24 21.85
CA ARG A 179 -22.06 28.74 20.48
C ARG A 179 -22.23 27.59 19.50
N SER A 180 -23.44 27.53 18.94
CA SER A 180 -23.75 26.70 17.78
C SER A 180 -22.78 27.01 16.64
N MET A 181 -21.91 26.05 16.32
CA MET A 181 -21.27 25.96 15.02
C MET A 181 -21.84 24.73 14.33
N GLN A 182 -22.79 24.97 13.43
CA GLN A 182 -23.13 24.03 12.36
C GLN A 182 -21.88 23.86 11.49
N SER A 183 -21.03 22.88 11.83
CA SER A 183 -20.04 22.38 10.91
C SER A 183 -20.69 21.26 10.08
N VAL A 184 -20.82 21.51 8.79
CA VAL A 184 -21.17 20.49 7.81
C VAL A 184 -19.93 19.61 7.67
N VAL A 185 -19.87 18.52 8.43
CA VAL A 185 -18.78 17.54 8.36
C VAL A 185 -19.06 16.61 7.20
N HIS A 186 -18.28 16.75 6.12
CA HIS A 186 -18.24 15.77 5.04
C HIS A 186 -17.22 14.68 5.40
N PRO A 187 -17.64 13.41 5.52
CA PRO A 187 -16.70 12.36 5.83
C PRO A 187 -16.06 11.79 4.58
N GLU A 188 -14.73 11.74 4.54
CA GLU A 188 -13.94 11.35 3.37
C GLU A 188 -13.13 10.08 3.62
N ILE A 189 -13.14 9.13 2.68
CA ILE A 189 -12.09 8.12 2.48
C ILE A 189 -11.26 8.66 1.34
N TYR A 190 -9.99 8.86 1.62
CA TYR A 190 -8.97 8.97 0.61
C TYR A 190 -7.66 8.51 1.21
N VAL A 191 -7.06 7.52 0.58
CA VAL A 191 -5.69 7.10 0.81
C VAL A 191 -4.79 8.30 0.55
N ASP A 192 -4.18 8.85 1.60
CA ASP A 192 -3.21 9.95 1.51
C ASP A 192 -2.07 9.50 0.58
N ARG A 193 -2.10 9.91 -0.69
CA ARG A 193 -1.01 9.71 -1.65
C ARG A 193 0.08 10.75 -1.36
N GLY A 194 0.51 10.83 -0.10
CA GLY A 194 1.66 11.62 0.29
C GLY A 194 2.87 11.17 -0.53
N PRO A 195 3.81 12.07 -0.84
CA PRO A 195 4.95 11.71 -1.65
C PRO A 195 5.84 10.74 -0.86
N LEU A 196 6.17 9.66 -1.54
CA LEU A 196 7.18 8.63 -1.23
C LEU A 196 6.71 7.46 -0.36
N ASP A 197 6.56 6.36 -1.12
CA ASP A 197 6.72 4.94 -0.81
C ASP A 197 5.72 4.22 0.09
N ASP A 198 5.22 4.82 1.17
CA ASP A 198 4.67 3.94 2.23
C ASP A 198 3.19 3.58 2.00
N VAL A 199 2.42 4.47 1.37
CA VAL A 199 0.97 4.24 1.17
C VAL A 199 0.68 3.55 -0.17
N GLU A 200 1.48 3.84 -1.20
CA GLU A 200 1.25 3.32 -2.55
C GLU A 200 1.90 1.94 -2.78
N GLN A 201 2.95 1.59 -2.02
CA GLN A 201 3.47 0.22 -1.97
C GLN A 201 2.64 -0.71 -1.08
N VAL A 202 1.93 -0.22 -0.06
CA VAL A 202 1.05 -1.08 0.76
C VAL A 202 -0.23 -1.46 0.02
N ARG A 203 -0.72 -0.61 -0.90
CA ARG A 203 -1.74 -1.03 -1.90
C ARG A 203 -1.21 -2.07 -2.91
N ARG A 204 0.10 -2.36 -2.86
CA ARG A 204 0.83 -3.28 -3.75
C ARG A 204 1.71 -4.30 -3.01
N GLN A 205 1.49 -4.53 -1.71
CA GLN A 205 1.76 -5.88 -1.22
C GLN A 205 0.74 -6.78 -1.94
N PRO A 206 1.13 -7.96 -2.45
CA PRO A 206 0.14 -8.91 -2.89
C PRO A 206 -0.69 -9.23 -1.64
N GLU A 207 -1.92 -8.72 -1.61
CA GLU A 207 -2.97 -9.19 -0.72
C GLU A 207 -2.98 -10.72 -0.85
N LEU A 208 -2.64 -11.37 0.26
CA LEU A 208 -2.68 -12.80 0.39
C LEU A 208 -4.10 -13.13 0.89
N GLU A 209 -4.71 -14.17 0.32
CA GLU A 209 -6.15 -14.48 0.45
C GLU A 209 -6.32 -16.04 0.43
N GLU A 210 -7.14 -16.67 1.30
CA GLU A 210 -7.37 -18.14 1.51
C GLU A 210 -8.81 -18.71 1.78
N GLY A 211 -9.33 -19.66 0.96
CA GLY A 211 -10.32 -20.73 1.30
C GLY A 211 -11.81 -20.38 1.66
N GLU A 212 -12.90 -21.11 1.36
CA GLU A 212 -13.23 -22.38 0.69
C GLU A 212 -14.67 -22.31 0.09
N MET A 213 -14.98 -23.16 -0.91
CA MET A 213 -16.36 -23.59 -1.24
C MET A 213 -16.36 -25.03 -1.79
N GLY A 214 -17.30 -25.87 -1.34
CA GLY A 214 -17.50 -27.27 -1.79
C GLY A 214 -17.96 -27.39 -3.25
N SER A 215 -17.93 -28.55 -3.92
CA SER A 215 -18.05 -29.93 -3.42
C SER A 215 -17.49 -30.95 -4.44
N ALA A 216 -17.15 -32.14 -3.92
CA ALA A 216 -16.87 -33.41 -4.61
C ALA A 216 -15.42 -33.74 -5.01
N ALA A 217 -14.60 -34.08 -4.00
CA ALA A 217 -13.77 -35.30 -4.03
C ALA A 217 -13.41 -35.72 -2.60
N HIS A 218 -14.09 -36.76 -2.10
CA HIS A 218 -13.82 -37.41 -0.82
C HIS A 218 -12.47 -38.13 -0.83
N LEU A 219 -11.44 -37.60 -0.14
CA LEU A 219 -10.38 -38.35 0.56
C LEU A 219 -9.32 -37.44 1.20
N TYR A 220 -9.73 -36.50 2.05
CA TYR A 220 -8.85 -35.94 3.08
C TYR A 220 -9.69 -35.76 4.35
N LYS A 221 -9.36 -36.49 5.41
CA LYS A 221 -9.95 -36.24 6.73
C LYS A 221 -9.34 -34.91 7.22
N PRO A 222 -10.15 -33.89 7.55
CA PRO A 222 -9.62 -32.66 8.13
C PRO A 222 -9.07 -33.00 9.52
N VAL A 223 -7.77 -32.76 9.71
CA VAL A 223 -7.19 -32.75 11.05
C VAL A 223 -7.75 -31.52 11.76
N ARG A 224 -8.71 -31.77 12.66
CA ARG A 224 -9.22 -30.94 13.76
C ARG A 224 -9.25 -29.41 13.58
N SER A 225 -10.48 -28.89 13.61
CA SER A 225 -10.89 -27.59 14.14
C SER A 225 -9.84 -26.88 15.01
N TYR A 226 -9.20 -25.84 14.47
CA TYR A 226 -8.48 -24.86 15.25
C TYR A 226 -9.49 -23.89 15.87
N THR A 227 -9.97 -24.18 17.08
CA THR A 227 -10.45 -23.14 17.98
C THR A 227 -9.23 -22.38 18.52
N GLY A 228 -8.62 -21.54 17.69
CA GLY A 228 -7.57 -20.60 18.09
C GLY A 228 -8.14 -19.33 18.71
N VAL A 229 -7.36 -18.60 19.51
CA VAL A 229 -7.71 -17.31 20.15
C VAL A 229 -8.18 -16.25 19.14
N HIS A 230 -7.85 -16.43 17.86
CA HIS A 230 -8.18 -15.53 16.75
C HIS A 230 -9.70 -15.41 16.45
N ALA A 231 -10.53 -16.12 17.22
CA ALA A 231 -11.99 -16.03 17.18
C ALA A 231 -12.60 -15.30 18.40
N PHE A 232 -11.81 -14.71 19.30
CA PHE A 232 -12.35 -13.93 20.43
C PHE A 232 -12.55 -12.47 20.05
N TRP A 233 -13.67 -12.19 19.41
CA TRP A 233 -14.15 -10.84 19.23
C TRP A 233 -14.95 -10.37 20.45
N LYS A 234 -15.41 -9.11 20.43
CA LYS A 234 -16.19 -8.52 21.52
C LYS A 234 -17.23 -9.49 22.11
N GLY A 235 -17.12 -9.75 23.41
CA GLY A 235 -18.07 -10.57 24.18
C GLY A 235 -17.83 -12.08 24.13
N GLN A 236 -16.75 -12.56 23.50
CA GLN A 236 -16.43 -13.99 23.42
C GLN A 236 -15.30 -14.36 24.41
N GLY A 237 -15.54 -15.39 25.22
CA GLY A 237 -14.56 -15.92 26.20
C GLY A 237 -14.44 -15.11 27.49
N ASP A 238 -14.15 -15.79 28.60
CA ASP A 238 -13.79 -15.14 29.87
C ASP A 238 -12.26 -14.96 30.00
N LYS A 239 -11.82 -14.22 31.03
CA LYS A 239 -10.40 -13.90 31.27
C LYS A 239 -9.53 -15.17 31.32
N GLU A 240 -9.99 -16.21 32.01
CA GLU A 240 -9.21 -17.44 32.22
C GLU A 240 -9.07 -18.22 30.91
N THR A 241 -10.17 -18.41 30.19
CA THR A 241 -10.20 -19.09 28.89
C THR A 241 -9.28 -18.40 27.88
N ILE A 242 -9.34 -17.07 27.80
CA ILE A 242 -8.51 -16.30 26.86
C ILE A 242 -7.01 -16.44 27.21
N ARG A 243 -6.63 -16.31 28.48
CA ARG A 243 -5.23 -16.43 28.90
C ARG A 243 -4.70 -17.85 28.73
N HIS A 244 -5.51 -18.87 29.04
CA HIS A 244 -5.15 -20.27 28.82
C HIS A 244 -4.94 -20.58 27.34
N THR A 245 -5.88 -20.15 26.50
CA THR A 245 -5.79 -20.38 25.06
C THR A 245 -4.59 -19.63 24.46
N GLN A 246 -4.33 -18.38 24.89
CA GLN A 246 -3.16 -17.63 24.44
C GLN A 246 -1.86 -18.32 24.84
N SER A 247 -1.74 -18.77 26.08
CA SER A 247 -0.57 -19.52 26.54
C SER A 247 -0.31 -20.77 25.71
N LYS A 248 -1.37 -21.55 25.45
CA LYS A 248 -1.29 -22.76 24.63
C LYS A 248 -0.78 -22.46 23.22
N ILE A 249 -1.28 -21.40 22.59
CA ILE A 249 -0.83 -20.96 21.26
C ILE A 249 0.64 -20.55 21.29
N MET A 250 1.02 -19.68 22.23
CA MET A 250 2.40 -19.21 22.34
C MET A 250 3.36 -20.39 22.53
N ARG A 251 3.02 -21.35 23.40
CA ARG A 251 3.83 -22.56 23.62
C ARG A 251 3.94 -23.44 22.37
N GLN A 252 2.88 -23.51 21.55
CA GLN A 252 2.90 -24.33 20.33
C GLN A 252 3.88 -23.80 19.29
N TYR A 253 4.02 -22.48 19.15
CA TYR A 253 4.91 -21.88 18.16
C TYR A 253 6.38 -21.91 18.55
N MET A 254 6.66 -21.97 19.86
CA MET A 254 8.01 -22.01 20.39
C MET A 254 8.73 -23.32 20.09
N ASP A 255 10.01 -23.23 19.77
CA ASP A 255 10.97 -24.32 19.80
C ASP A 255 11.82 -24.18 21.08
N ALA A 256 11.45 -24.92 22.13
CA ALA A 256 12.07 -24.80 23.44
C ALA A 256 13.51 -25.35 23.49
N GLU A 257 13.93 -26.12 22.49
CA GLU A 257 15.30 -26.66 22.39
C GLU A 257 16.27 -25.66 21.75
N ALA A 258 15.76 -24.62 21.07
CA ALA A 258 16.58 -23.58 20.49
C ALA A 258 17.09 -22.60 21.57
N ASP A 259 18.37 -22.24 21.50
CA ASP A 259 18.95 -21.24 22.40
C ASP A 259 18.43 -19.83 22.04
N PRO A 260 17.67 -19.16 22.95
CA PRO A 260 17.15 -17.81 22.71
C PRO A 260 18.25 -16.75 22.51
N CYS A 261 19.47 -17.02 22.96
CA CYS A 261 20.62 -16.13 22.82
C CYS A 261 21.42 -16.36 21.53
N HIS A 262 21.09 -17.41 20.77
CA HIS A 262 21.65 -17.71 19.46
C HIS A 262 20.71 -17.30 18.31
N ASP A 263 19.45 -17.74 18.34
CA ASP A 263 18.42 -17.34 17.37
C ASP A 263 17.06 -17.24 18.06
N PHE A 264 16.70 -16.03 18.49
CA PHE A 264 15.44 -15.82 19.19
C PHE A 264 14.21 -16.03 18.31
N TYR A 265 14.34 -15.88 16.98
CA TYR A 265 13.24 -16.17 16.07
C TYR A 265 12.98 -17.68 16.01
N GLN A 266 14.03 -18.49 15.94
CA GLN A 266 13.90 -19.95 16.03
C GLN A 266 13.28 -20.34 17.37
N TYR A 267 13.74 -19.78 18.49
CA TYR A 267 13.14 -20.05 19.81
C TYR A 267 11.65 -19.70 19.88
N ALA A 268 11.25 -18.53 19.37
CA ALA A 268 9.87 -18.04 19.48
C ALA A 268 8.90 -18.64 18.45
N CYS A 269 9.39 -18.94 17.24
CA CYS A 269 8.60 -19.27 16.06
C CYS A 269 9.01 -20.58 15.35
N GLY A 270 9.98 -21.33 15.87
CA GLY A 270 10.59 -22.47 15.18
C GLY A 270 9.61 -23.55 14.74
N ASN A 271 8.50 -23.72 15.48
CA ASN A 271 7.44 -24.67 15.13
C ASN A 271 6.35 -24.07 14.21
N TRP A 272 6.35 -22.76 13.96
CA TRP A 272 5.34 -22.08 13.15
C TRP A 272 5.19 -22.66 11.74
N PRO A 273 6.26 -22.83 10.93
CA PRO A 273 6.09 -23.29 9.54
C PRO A 273 5.49 -24.70 9.44
N THR A 274 5.72 -25.54 10.45
CA THR A 274 5.17 -26.90 10.53
C THR A 274 3.69 -26.89 10.94
N LEU A 275 3.31 -26.00 11.87
CA LEU A 275 1.93 -25.87 12.36
C LEU A 275 1.03 -25.11 11.38
N ASN A 276 1.62 -24.16 10.64
CA ASN A 276 0.96 -23.24 9.74
C ASN A 276 1.64 -23.29 8.36
N PRO A 277 1.53 -24.42 7.62
CA PRO A 277 2.14 -24.55 6.30
C PRO A 277 1.53 -23.53 5.33
N ILE A 278 2.34 -22.99 4.42
CA ILE A 278 1.89 -21.98 3.44
C ILE A 278 0.83 -22.59 2.52
N PRO A 279 -0.41 -22.09 2.52
CA PRO A 279 -1.45 -22.70 1.68
C PRO A 279 -1.23 -22.44 0.19
N ALA A 280 -1.88 -23.25 -0.63
CA ALA A 280 -1.62 -23.30 -2.07
C ALA A 280 -1.96 -21.98 -2.77
N ASP A 281 -2.98 -21.27 -2.30
CA ASP A 281 -3.41 -19.96 -2.80
C ASP A 281 -2.69 -18.76 -2.14
N LYS A 282 -1.57 -19.01 -1.45
CA LYS A 282 -0.73 -17.96 -0.88
C LYS A 282 0.73 -18.01 -1.29
N ALA A 283 1.34 -16.83 -1.32
CA ALA A 283 2.77 -16.62 -1.49
C ALA A 283 3.55 -16.75 -0.17
N GLY A 284 2.89 -16.54 0.97
CA GLY A 284 3.44 -16.68 2.32
C GLY A 284 2.31 -16.72 3.34
N TYR A 285 2.62 -17.18 4.55
CA TYR A 285 1.67 -17.28 5.64
C TYR A 285 2.37 -16.89 6.95
N ASP A 286 1.95 -15.77 7.51
CA ASP A 286 2.47 -15.17 8.73
C ASP A 286 1.33 -14.76 9.67
N THR A 287 1.67 -14.30 10.87
CA THR A 287 0.68 -13.88 11.87
C THR A 287 -0.26 -12.79 11.34
N PHE A 288 0.25 -11.82 10.56
CA PHE A 288 -0.60 -10.77 9.97
C PHE A 288 -1.58 -11.37 8.97
N GLU A 289 -1.10 -12.32 8.17
CA GLU A 289 -1.88 -12.97 7.15
C GLU A 289 -3.02 -13.82 7.73
N MET A 290 -2.72 -14.60 8.75
CA MET A 290 -3.73 -15.32 9.53
C MET A 290 -4.81 -14.38 10.10
N LEU A 291 -4.47 -13.14 10.48
CA LEU A 291 -5.48 -12.18 10.97
C LEU A 291 -6.33 -11.57 9.86
N ARG A 292 -5.75 -11.29 8.69
CA ARG A 292 -6.50 -10.85 7.51
C ARG A 292 -7.51 -11.91 7.10
N GLU A 293 -7.10 -13.18 7.12
CA GLU A 293 -7.94 -14.33 6.84
C GLU A 293 -9.17 -14.44 7.76
N ASN A 294 -8.94 -14.31 9.06
CA ASN A 294 -10.00 -14.34 10.05
C ASN A 294 -10.93 -13.13 9.90
N LEU A 295 -10.37 -11.94 9.65
CA LEU A 295 -11.14 -10.74 9.39
C LEU A 295 -12.02 -10.90 8.13
N ASP A 296 -11.46 -11.34 7.02
CA ASP A 296 -12.17 -11.52 5.75
C ASP A 296 -13.36 -12.47 5.88
N THR A 297 -13.20 -13.54 6.65
CA THR A 297 -14.29 -14.49 6.95
C THR A 297 -15.45 -13.78 7.67
N VAL A 298 -15.13 -12.95 8.66
CA VAL A 298 -16.10 -12.15 9.39
C VAL A 298 -16.78 -11.11 8.47
N LEU A 299 -16.02 -10.44 7.61
CA LEU A 299 -16.54 -9.46 6.65
C LEU A 299 -17.48 -10.11 5.64
N ARG A 300 -17.14 -11.31 5.16
CA ARG A 300 -17.97 -12.11 4.25
C ARG A 300 -19.33 -12.42 4.85
N ASP A 301 -19.35 -12.93 6.07
CA ASP A 301 -20.58 -13.33 6.73
C ASP A 301 -21.51 -12.13 6.99
N MET A 302 -20.94 -10.93 7.19
CA MET A 302 -21.71 -9.67 7.28
C MET A 302 -22.27 -9.20 5.93
N LEU A 303 -21.55 -9.45 4.82
CA LEU A 303 -21.94 -8.97 3.50
C LEU A 303 -22.98 -9.87 2.82
N GLN A 304 -23.04 -11.15 3.18
CA GLN A 304 -24.00 -12.09 2.60
C GLN A 304 -25.45 -11.75 2.98
N PHE A 305 -26.37 -12.00 2.04
CA PHE A 305 -27.81 -11.95 2.32
C PHE A 305 -28.27 -13.30 2.86
N SER A 306 -29.05 -13.29 3.95
CA SER A 306 -29.67 -14.53 4.44
C SER A 306 -30.82 -14.95 3.52
N LYS A 307 -31.14 -16.25 3.48
CA LYS A 307 -32.18 -16.79 2.58
C LYS A 307 -33.57 -16.22 2.85
N ASP A 308 -33.84 -15.85 4.11
CA ASP A 308 -35.15 -15.38 4.57
C ASP A 308 -35.22 -13.84 4.62
N GLU A 309 -34.15 -13.13 4.25
CA GLU A 309 -34.09 -11.68 4.29
C GLU A 309 -34.92 -11.05 3.16
N GLN A 310 -35.89 -10.22 3.54
CA GLN A 310 -36.67 -9.46 2.57
C GLN A 310 -35.82 -8.31 2.00
N ILE A 311 -35.34 -8.50 0.78
CA ILE A 311 -34.63 -7.46 0.04
C ILE A 311 -35.66 -6.40 -0.43
N PRO A 312 -35.43 -5.10 -0.17
CA PRO A 312 -36.34 -4.05 -0.62
C PRO A 312 -36.56 -4.11 -2.14
N SER A 313 -37.82 -4.19 -2.59
CA SER A 313 -38.18 -4.27 -4.01
C SER A 313 -37.88 -3.00 -4.82
N GLN A 314 -37.61 -1.88 -4.14
CA GLN A 314 -37.23 -0.60 -4.74
C GLN A 314 -35.74 -0.48 -5.08
N TYR A 315 -34.92 -1.47 -4.73
CA TYR A 315 -33.56 -1.58 -5.22
C TYR A 315 -33.58 -2.43 -6.51
N PRO A 316 -33.02 -1.97 -7.64
CA PRO A 316 -31.82 -1.14 -7.76
C PRO A 316 -32.09 0.36 -7.95
N GLY A 317 -31.02 1.17 -7.86
CA GLY A 317 -31.02 2.55 -8.36
C GLY A 317 -31.48 2.64 -9.84
N PRO A 318 -31.69 3.85 -10.38
CA PRO A 318 -32.03 4.01 -11.80
C PRO A 318 -31.01 3.29 -12.69
N HIS A 319 -31.44 2.70 -13.82
CA HIS A 319 -30.56 1.96 -14.72
C HIS A 319 -29.23 2.71 -14.98
N LEU A 320 -28.11 2.07 -14.63
CA LEU A 320 -26.76 2.55 -15.00
C LEU A 320 -26.62 2.60 -16.53
N ASP A 321 -26.83 3.78 -17.12
CA ASP A 321 -26.49 4.05 -18.52
C ASP A 321 -25.04 4.56 -18.61
N PHE A 322 -24.15 3.66 -19.02
CA PHE A 322 -22.73 3.96 -19.24
C PHE A 322 -22.54 4.99 -20.35
N ASN A 323 -23.38 4.95 -21.37
CA ASN A 323 -23.22 5.77 -22.55
C ASN A 323 -23.51 7.24 -22.23
N ASP A 324 -24.56 7.52 -21.46
CA ASP A 324 -24.94 8.88 -21.12
C ASP A 324 -24.03 9.51 -20.07
N ASN A 325 -23.62 8.78 -19.02
CA ASN A 325 -22.72 9.31 -18.00
C ASN A 325 -21.30 9.53 -18.54
N LEU A 326 -20.79 8.61 -19.36
CA LEU A 326 -19.47 8.75 -19.97
C LEU A 326 -19.48 9.84 -21.05
N LYS A 327 -20.53 9.93 -21.88
CA LYS A 327 -20.69 11.06 -22.81
C LYS A 327 -20.84 12.39 -22.08
N HIS A 328 -21.52 12.46 -20.94
CA HIS A 328 -21.62 13.70 -20.16
C HIS A 328 -20.30 14.11 -19.52
N ALA A 329 -19.52 13.14 -19.00
CA ALA A 329 -18.18 13.40 -18.47
C ALA A 329 -17.19 13.79 -19.58
N ILE A 330 -17.31 13.20 -20.77
CA ILE A 330 -16.46 13.49 -21.93
C ILE A 330 -16.86 14.81 -22.64
N ASN A 331 -18.15 15.15 -22.67
CA ASN A 331 -18.68 16.36 -23.33
C ASN A 331 -18.80 17.56 -22.38
N SER A 332 -18.17 17.51 -21.21
CA SER A 332 -18.16 18.67 -20.31
C SER A 332 -17.35 19.83 -20.92
N GLN A 333 -17.50 21.03 -20.33
CA GLN A 333 -17.24 22.37 -20.88
C GLN A 333 -15.80 22.70 -21.36
N CYS A 334 -14.94 21.70 -21.52
CA CYS A 334 -13.53 21.81 -21.88
C CYS A 334 -13.29 21.76 -23.40
N SER A 335 -14.08 22.49 -24.20
CA SER A 335 -13.80 22.61 -25.63
C SER A 335 -12.61 23.53 -25.88
N GLN A 336 -11.73 23.16 -26.83
CA GLN A 336 -10.52 23.92 -27.17
C GLN A 336 -10.79 25.39 -27.57
N GLU A 337 -11.99 25.69 -28.08
CA GLU A 337 -12.38 27.04 -28.53
C GLU A 337 -12.52 28.07 -27.40
N THR A 338 -12.79 27.67 -26.15
CA THR A 338 -12.89 28.60 -25.02
C THR A 338 -11.52 28.98 -24.46
N HIS A 339 -10.55 28.06 -24.47
CA HIS A 339 -9.20 28.30 -23.96
C HIS A 339 -8.38 29.23 -24.86
N ASP A 340 -8.41 29.04 -26.18
CA ASP A 340 -7.72 29.93 -27.13
C ASP A 340 -8.26 31.36 -27.07
N MET A 341 -9.55 31.53 -26.74
CA MET A 341 -10.20 32.83 -26.60
C MET A 341 -9.77 33.55 -25.31
N VAL A 342 -9.65 32.82 -24.19
CA VAL A 342 -9.20 33.38 -22.90
C VAL A 342 -7.72 33.73 -22.94
N ASP A 343 -6.86 32.88 -23.50
CA ASP A 343 -5.43 33.18 -23.67
C ASP A 343 -5.22 34.35 -24.65
N TYR A 344 -6.01 34.45 -25.72
CA TYR A 344 -6.01 35.60 -26.61
C TYR A 344 -6.45 36.88 -25.88
N ILE A 345 -7.44 36.82 -24.99
CA ILE A 345 -7.90 37.96 -24.20
C ILE A 345 -6.83 38.39 -23.18
N ILE A 346 -6.18 37.45 -22.50
CA ILE A 346 -5.15 37.73 -21.49
C ILE A 346 -3.84 38.24 -22.12
N THR A 347 -3.45 37.67 -23.26
CA THR A 347 -2.24 38.11 -23.98
C THR A 347 -2.42 39.51 -24.55
N ASN A 348 -3.60 39.80 -25.11
CA ASN A 348 -3.92 41.15 -25.60
C ASN A 348 -4.17 42.15 -24.45
N SER A 349 -4.67 41.73 -23.28
CA SER A 349 -4.82 42.63 -22.14
C SER A 349 -3.46 43.03 -21.55
N LYS A 350 -2.47 42.12 -21.57
CA LYS A 350 -1.07 42.44 -21.20
C LYS A 350 -0.38 43.34 -22.23
N GLU A 351 -0.63 43.18 -23.53
CA GLU A 351 -0.18 44.14 -24.54
C GLU A 351 -0.83 45.53 -24.38
N ILE A 352 -2.13 45.57 -24.04
CA ILE A 352 -2.84 46.82 -23.76
C ILE A 352 -2.30 47.48 -22.48
N LEU A 353 -1.99 46.71 -21.43
CA LEU A 353 -1.36 47.18 -20.19
C LEU A 353 0.06 47.73 -20.43
N ASN A 354 0.89 47.04 -21.22
CA ASN A 354 2.21 47.51 -21.64
C ASN A 354 2.16 48.79 -22.51
N LEU A 355 1.10 48.96 -23.30
CA LEU A 355 0.85 50.21 -24.04
C LEU A 355 0.44 51.37 -23.12
N THR A 356 -0.17 51.08 -21.96
CA THR A 356 -0.43 52.08 -20.90
C THR A 356 0.76 52.34 -19.99
N GLU A 357 1.69 51.41 -19.79
CA GLU A 357 2.90 51.63 -18.99
C GLU A 357 3.99 52.42 -19.75
N ARG A 358 4.02 52.32 -21.09
CA ARG A 358 4.82 53.24 -21.95
C ARG A 358 4.32 54.70 -21.94
N LYS A 359 3.25 55.00 -21.20
CA LYS A 359 2.62 56.31 -21.12
C LYS A 359 3.27 57.24 -20.08
N ASN A 360 4.25 56.76 -19.32
CA ASN A 360 4.92 57.54 -18.27
C ASN A 360 6.25 58.23 -18.70
N THR A 361 6.59 58.30 -20.00
CA THR A 361 7.84 58.95 -20.44
C THR A 361 7.74 59.98 -21.57
N TYR A 362 6.57 60.52 -21.89
CA TYR A 362 6.49 61.72 -22.74
C TYR A 362 5.34 62.65 -22.32
N GLU A 363 5.71 63.74 -21.66
CA GLU A 363 4.84 64.88 -21.38
C GLU A 363 4.57 65.72 -22.64
N ASN A 364 3.32 66.21 -22.73
CA ASN A 364 2.84 67.39 -23.46
C ASN A 364 3.04 67.50 -24.99
N LYS A 365 1.97 67.22 -25.74
CA LYS A 365 1.32 68.18 -26.68
C LYS A 365 -0.03 67.63 -27.19
N ASP A 366 -1.01 68.52 -27.23
CA ASP A 366 -2.45 68.24 -27.20
C ASP A 366 -3.11 67.94 -28.56
N GLU A 367 -2.47 67.12 -29.41
CA GLU A 367 -3.03 66.74 -30.73
C GLU A 367 -3.09 65.23 -31.04
N SER A 368 -2.70 64.33 -30.11
CA SER A 368 -2.58 62.90 -30.45
C SER A 368 -3.76 61.99 -30.05
N LYS A 369 -4.71 62.44 -29.21
CA LYS A 369 -5.78 61.56 -28.70
C LYS A 369 -6.78 61.12 -29.78
N THR A 370 -7.13 62.02 -30.70
CA THR A 370 -8.14 61.74 -31.74
C THR A 370 -7.58 60.84 -32.85
N GLU A 371 -6.31 61.01 -33.22
CA GLU A 371 -5.63 60.17 -34.22
C GLU A 371 -5.42 58.73 -33.72
N ILE A 372 -5.12 58.57 -32.42
CA ILE A 372 -4.94 57.25 -31.78
C ILE A 372 -6.28 56.51 -31.68
N ILE A 373 -7.36 57.19 -31.27
CA ILE A 373 -8.72 56.59 -31.24
C ILE A 373 -9.16 56.17 -32.66
N ASN A 374 -8.83 56.98 -33.68
CA ASN A 374 -9.15 56.65 -35.07
C ASN A 374 -8.28 55.54 -35.65
N ARG A 375 -7.04 55.32 -35.15
CA ARG A 375 -6.23 54.15 -35.49
C ARG A 375 -6.74 52.87 -34.83
N ILE A 376 -7.16 52.94 -33.57
CA ILE A 376 -7.78 51.81 -32.85
C ILE A 376 -9.10 51.41 -33.51
N ARG A 377 -9.95 52.38 -33.89
CA ARG A 377 -11.17 52.09 -34.67
C ARG A 377 -10.86 51.44 -36.01
N ARG A 378 -9.89 51.97 -36.77
CA ARG A 378 -9.50 51.39 -38.07
C ARG A 378 -8.96 49.96 -37.93
N TYR A 379 -8.20 49.67 -36.88
CA TYR A 379 -7.70 48.33 -36.58
C TYR A 379 -8.83 47.35 -36.21
N LEU A 380 -9.77 47.78 -35.37
CA LEU A 380 -10.94 47.00 -34.96
C LEU A 380 -11.90 46.74 -36.13
N ASP A 381 -12.11 47.73 -37.01
CA ASP A 381 -12.93 47.58 -38.22
C ASP A 381 -12.28 46.64 -39.25
N MET A 382 -10.96 46.63 -39.35
CA MET A 382 -10.23 45.72 -40.23
C MET A 382 -10.35 44.26 -39.73
N LYS A 383 -10.22 44.02 -38.42
CA LYS A 383 -10.38 42.68 -37.80
C LYS A 383 -11.83 42.17 -37.79
N SER A 384 -12.82 43.06 -37.66
CA SER A 384 -14.24 42.75 -37.78
C SER A 384 -14.59 42.19 -39.18
N ARG A 385 -13.90 42.65 -40.22
CA ARG A 385 -14.06 42.13 -41.60
C ARG A 385 -13.40 40.76 -41.80
N ASP A 386 -12.30 40.47 -41.12
CA ASP A 386 -11.65 39.14 -41.16
C ASP A 386 -12.46 38.08 -40.39
N MET A 387 -13.05 38.42 -39.24
CA MET A 387 -13.94 37.50 -38.50
C MET A 387 -15.22 37.13 -39.27
N LYS A 388 -15.73 38.03 -40.12
CA LYS A 388 -16.92 37.76 -40.95
C LYS A 388 -16.68 36.75 -42.08
N LYS A 389 -15.43 36.48 -42.47
CA LYS A 389 -15.11 35.46 -43.49
C LYS A 389 -15.06 34.03 -42.94
N SER A 390 -14.93 33.84 -41.62
CA SER A 390 -14.86 32.51 -40.99
C SER A 390 -16.19 32.00 -40.40
N SER A 391 -17.29 32.77 -40.51
CA SER A 391 -18.53 32.53 -39.75
C SER A 391 -19.74 32.03 -40.59
N THR A 392 -19.54 31.45 -41.78
CA THR A 392 -20.67 31.00 -42.62
C THR A 392 -21.05 29.52 -42.48
N LYS A 393 -20.50 28.76 -41.51
CA LYS A 393 -20.98 27.39 -41.18
C LYS A 393 -21.59 27.22 -39.79
N THR A 394 -21.45 28.20 -38.89
CA THR A 394 -21.87 28.06 -37.47
C THR A 394 -23.22 28.72 -37.15
N LYS A 395 -23.84 29.44 -38.10
CA LYS A 395 -25.12 30.14 -37.85
C LYS A 395 -26.37 29.26 -37.89
N PHE A 396 -26.30 28.02 -38.38
CA PHE A 396 -27.48 27.16 -38.46
C PHE A 396 -27.74 26.27 -37.24
N LYS A 397 -26.74 26.02 -36.37
CA LYS A 397 -26.93 25.14 -35.18
C LYS A 397 -27.33 25.88 -33.89
N LEU A 398 -27.02 27.17 -33.76
CA LEU A 398 -27.35 27.94 -32.55
C LEU A 398 -28.84 28.34 -32.48
N HIS A 399 -29.48 28.54 -33.64
CA HIS A 399 -30.90 28.90 -33.69
C HIS A 399 -31.81 27.69 -33.39
N GLU A 400 -31.38 26.47 -33.71
CA GLU A 400 -32.11 25.23 -33.40
C GLU A 400 -32.05 24.90 -31.89
N TYR A 401 -30.89 25.12 -31.27
CA TYR A 401 -30.69 24.89 -29.83
C TYR A 401 -31.50 25.87 -28.96
N LEU A 402 -31.59 27.14 -29.37
CA LEU A 402 -32.38 28.15 -28.67
C LEU A 402 -33.89 27.98 -28.87
N PHE A 403 -34.33 27.39 -29.98
CA PHE A 403 -35.74 27.13 -30.24
C PHE A 403 -36.27 25.94 -29.42
N MET A 404 -35.47 24.88 -29.24
CA MET A 404 -35.84 23.70 -28.45
C MET A 404 -35.92 23.98 -26.94
N ASN A 405 -35.05 24.84 -26.40
CA ASN A 405 -35.06 25.19 -24.96
C ASN A 405 -36.23 26.11 -24.56
N ASN A 406 -36.74 26.94 -25.47
CA ASN A 406 -37.91 27.78 -25.20
C ASN A 406 -39.23 27.00 -25.20
N LYS A 407 -39.30 25.84 -25.88
CA LYS A 407 -40.49 24.97 -25.87
C LYS A 407 -40.61 24.17 -24.56
N LYS A 408 -39.48 23.71 -23.99
CA LYS A 408 -39.42 23.03 -22.68
C LYS A 408 -39.75 23.96 -21.50
N ARG A 409 -39.34 25.24 -21.56
CA ARG A 409 -39.69 26.24 -20.53
C ARG A 409 -41.16 26.67 -20.52
N LYS A 410 -41.91 26.46 -21.62
CA LYS A 410 -43.35 26.77 -21.70
C LYS A 410 -44.26 25.63 -21.20
N SER A 411 -43.83 24.36 -21.19
CA SER A 411 -44.64 23.27 -20.61
C SER A 411 -44.55 23.23 -19.07
N LEU A 412 -43.36 23.49 -18.50
CA LEU A 412 -43.13 23.53 -17.05
C LEU A 412 -43.77 24.73 -16.33
N ARG A 413 -44.19 25.78 -17.07
CA ARG A 413 -44.95 26.92 -16.51
C ARG A 413 -46.47 26.75 -16.54
N ARG A 414 -47.00 25.72 -17.20
CA ARG A 414 -48.45 25.41 -17.21
C ARG A 414 -48.88 24.43 -16.12
N GLN A 415 -47.95 23.71 -15.49
CA GLN A 415 -48.25 22.72 -14.45
C GLN A 415 -48.12 23.26 -13.02
N LYS A 416 -47.60 24.50 -12.86
CA LYS A 416 -47.41 25.16 -11.56
C LYS A 416 -48.42 26.29 -11.28
N ARG A 417 -49.58 26.26 -11.96
CA ARG A 417 -50.68 27.24 -11.82
C ARG A 417 -52.02 26.57 -11.46
N HIS A 418 -52.02 25.31 -11.04
CA HIS A 418 -53.24 24.59 -10.67
C HIS A 418 -53.35 24.15 -9.20
N ASP A 419 -52.32 24.39 -8.36
CA ASP A 419 -52.31 23.92 -6.96
C ASP A 419 -52.28 25.05 -5.90
N ASP A 420 -52.41 26.32 -6.27
CA ASP A 420 -52.54 27.42 -5.31
C ASP A 420 -53.85 28.17 -5.55
N ASN A 421 -54.98 27.55 -5.17
CA ASN A 421 -56.25 28.20 -4.85
C ASN A 421 -57.26 27.14 -4.36
N ASN A 422 -57.17 26.76 -3.09
CA ASN A 422 -58.32 26.42 -2.24
C ASN A 422 -57.82 26.07 -0.84
N ASP A 423 -57.62 27.09 -0.02
CA ASP A 423 -57.84 26.94 1.42
C ASP A 423 -58.12 28.32 2.01
N ILE A 424 -59.38 28.57 2.36
CA ILE A 424 -59.87 29.45 3.44
C ILE A 424 -61.42 29.37 3.43
N ARG A 425 -61.98 28.98 4.60
CA ARG A 425 -63.38 29.01 5.10
C ARG A 425 -64.23 27.73 5.03
N ASN A 426 -64.30 27.01 6.16
CA ASN A 426 -65.48 26.93 7.07
C ASN A 426 -65.22 25.86 8.16
N HIS A 427 -65.09 26.24 9.44
CA HIS A 427 -66.12 26.31 10.49
C HIS A 427 -66.51 24.99 11.19
N SER A 428 -66.06 24.87 12.46
CA SER A 428 -66.71 24.33 13.67
C SER A 428 -67.76 23.20 13.62
N GLU A 429 -67.56 22.12 14.40
CA GLU A 429 -68.29 21.82 15.66
C GLU A 429 -68.01 20.40 16.25
N LYS A 430 -67.70 20.37 17.55
CA LYS A 430 -68.13 19.45 18.64
C LYS A 430 -68.80 18.09 18.30
N LYS A 431 -68.32 16.97 18.90
CA LYS A 431 -68.86 16.26 20.10
C LYS A 431 -68.40 14.78 20.22
N LYS A 432 -67.88 14.45 21.41
CA LYS A 432 -68.13 13.27 22.29
C LYS A 432 -68.45 11.90 21.68
N ARG A 433 -67.72 10.87 22.14
CA ARG A 433 -68.30 9.73 22.89
C ARG A 433 -67.24 8.96 23.70
N ASN A 434 -67.48 8.94 25.02
CA ASN A 434 -66.89 8.02 26.01
C ASN A 434 -67.46 6.62 25.84
N ILE A 435 -66.68 5.58 26.15
CA ILE A 435 -67.13 4.44 26.99
C ILE A 435 -65.95 4.02 27.89
N ILE A 436 -66.16 4.15 29.21
CA ILE A 436 -65.43 3.46 30.28
C ILE A 436 -66.37 2.37 30.78
N PHE A 437 -65.87 1.16 31.03
CA PHE A 437 -66.35 0.38 32.17
C PHE A 437 -65.21 -0.43 32.80
N ASP A 438 -65.07 -0.16 34.08
CA ASP A 438 -64.21 -0.69 35.12
C ASP A 438 -64.79 -2.03 35.67
N LYS A 439 -63.94 -2.91 36.23
CA LYS A 439 -64.24 -3.68 37.46
C LYS A 439 -63.08 -4.57 37.95
N ASN A 440 -62.66 -4.23 39.16
CA ASN A 440 -61.84 -4.95 40.15
C ASN A 440 -62.29 -6.38 40.51
N GLY A 441 -61.37 -7.19 41.09
CA GLY A 441 -61.76 -8.22 42.06
C GLY A 441 -60.82 -9.40 42.38
N PHE A 442 -59.84 -9.18 43.28
CA PHE A 442 -59.44 -10.02 44.44
C PHE A 442 -59.17 -11.56 44.37
N ASN A 443 -57.97 -11.92 44.89
CA ASN A 443 -57.64 -12.86 46.00
C ASN A 443 -56.92 -14.23 45.77
N ARG A 444 -55.73 -14.29 46.43
CA ARG A 444 -55.17 -15.33 47.36
C ARG A 444 -54.43 -16.59 46.86
N LYS A 445 -53.09 -16.53 47.08
CA LYS A 445 -52.17 -17.42 47.84
C LYS A 445 -52.18 -18.94 47.60
N THR A 446 -50.99 -19.50 47.31
CA THR A 446 -50.26 -20.47 48.18
C THR A 446 -48.83 -20.75 47.69
N HIS A 447 -47.94 -21.01 48.65
CA HIS A 447 -46.50 -21.28 48.52
C HIS A 447 -46.18 -22.67 47.93
N PHE A 448 -45.10 -22.79 47.15
CA PHE A 448 -44.13 -23.88 47.28
C PHE A 448 -42.75 -23.46 46.72
N LYS A 449 -41.73 -23.45 47.58
CA LYS A 449 -40.30 -23.39 47.19
C LYS A 449 -39.84 -24.82 46.85
N ARG A 450 -39.24 -25.04 45.68
CA ARG A 450 -38.18 -26.04 45.51
C ARG A 450 -37.33 -25.74 44.27
N GLY A 451 -36.03 -25.63 44.48
CA GLY A 451 -35.05 -25.28 43.47
C GLY A 451 -34.80 -26.39 42.45
N LYS A 452 -34.47 -25.93 41.24
CA LYS A 452 -33.52 -26.46 40.25
C LYS A 452 -33.72 -25.56 39.02
N ARG A 453 -32.87 -24.54 38.83
CA ARG A 453 -32.76 -23.87 37.53
C ARG A 453 -32.10 -24.87 36.58
N LYS A 454 -32.92 -25.72 35.95
CA LYS A 454 -32.58 -26.23 34.62
C LYS A 454 -32.80 -25.03 33.71
N GLU A 455 -31.73 -24.45 33.19
CA GLU A 455 -31.83 -23.57 32.03
C GLU A 455 -32.60 -24.34 30.95
N THR A 456 -33.79 -23.86 30.60
CA THR A 456 -34.58 -24.45 29.54
C THR A 456 -33.89 -24.18 28.21
N LEU A 457 -34.05 -25.11 27.26
CA LEU A 457 -33.60 -24.90 25.87
C LEU A 457 -34.16 -23.59 25.30
N GLU A 458 -35.32 -23.13 25.78
CA GLU A 458 -35.88 -21.81 25.46
C GLU A 458 -35.10 -20.64 26.07
N GLN A 459 -34.52 -20.74 27.27
CA GLN A 459 -33.63 -19.70 27.82
C GLN A 459 -32.25 -19.70 27.15
N LEU A 460 -31.75 -20.88 26.76
CA LEU A 460 -30.56 -21.00 25.90
C LEU A 460 -30.85 -20.46 24.50
N LEU A 461 -32.04 -20.69 23.95
CA LEU A 461 -32.49 -20.13 22.68
C LEU A 461 -32.78 -18.64 22.78
N ASP A 462 -33.24 -18.11 23.92
CA ASP A 462 -33.44 -16.68 24.13
C ASP A 462 -32.11 -15.95 24.34
N ASN A 463 -31.11 -16.59 24.98
CA ASN A 463 -29.74 -16.07 25.03
C ASN A 463 -29.01 -16.20 23.68
N LEU A 464 -29.31 -17.22 22.87
CA LEU A 464 -28.83 -17.34 21.48
C LEU A 464 -29.61 -16.45 20.50
N LYS A 465 -30.82 -16.01 20.88
CA LYS A 465 -31.67 -15.03 20.19
C LYS A 465 -31.65 -13.67 20.87
N GLN A 466 -30.51 -13.26 21.44
CA GLN A 466 -30.18 -11.83 21.42
C GLN A 466 -29.93 -11.42 19.96
N ASN A 467 -30.98 -11.44 19.15
CA ASN A 467 -31.10 -10.51 18.05
C ASN A 467 -31.12 -9.14 18.72
N TYR A 468 -29.96 -8.49 18.77
CA TYR A 468 -29.93 -7.04 18.82
C TYR A 468 -30.75 -6.58 17.61
N GLU A 469 -32.04 -6.29 17.80
CA GLU A 469 -32.78 -5.50 16.83
C GLU A 469 -32.02 -4.19 16.73
N LEU A 470 -31.22 -4.08 15.67
CA LEU A 470 -30.37 -2.92 15.43
C LEU A 470 -31.29 -1.69 15.42
N PRO A 471 -30.89 -0.59 16.08
CA PRO A 471 -31.70 0.62 16.12
C PRO A 471 -32.16 1.04 14.71
N LYS A 472 -33.37 1.60 14.59
CA LYS A 472 -33.89 2.08 13.29
C LYS A 472 -32.97 3.11 12.61
N ASN A 473 -32.21 3.86 13.41
CA ASN A 473 -31.23 4.86 12.96
C ASN A 473 -29.81 4.30 12.84
N ASP A 474 -29.62 2.98 12.83
CA ASP A 474 -28.31 2.36 12.68
C ASP A 474 -27.83 2.42 11.20
N PRO A 475 -26.61 2.93 10.92
CA PRO A 475 -26.01 2.88 9.58
C PRO A 475 -25.89 1.47 8.98
N ALA A 476 -25.79 0.42 9.80
CA ALA A 476 -25.81 -0.96 9.31
C ALA A 476 -27.16 -1.33 8.65
N ASN A 477 -28.23 -0.57 8.96
CA ASN A 477 -29.54 -0.62 8.30
C ASN A 477 -29.73 0.52 7.27
N GLY A 478 -28.64 1.19 6.88
CA GLY A 478 -28.63 2.32 5.95
C GLY A 478 -28.39 1.93 4.49
N ASP A 479 -28.56 2.91 3.61
CA ASP A 479 -28.33 2.76 2.16
C ASP A 479 -26.86 2.42 1.86
N ALA A 480 -25.91 3.00 2.59
CA ALA A 480 -24.48 2.71 2.43
C ALA A 480 -24.13 1.25 2.70
N ALA A 481 -24.65 0.66 3.78
CA ALA A 481 -24.46 -0.74 4.11
C ALA A 481 -25.10 -1.65 3.05
N LEU A 482 -26.32 -1.31 2.60
CA LEU A 482 -27.03 -2.04 1.56
C LEU A 482 -26.26 -2.02 0.22
N LYS A 483 -25.71 -0.87 -0.17
CA LYS A 483 -24.82 -0.71 -1.34
C LYS A 483 -23.59 -1.62 -1.25
N ALA A 484 -22.92 -1.67 -0.10
CA ALA A 484 -21.76 -2.54 0.11
C ALA A 484 -22.12 -4.03 -0.07
N ARG A 485 -23.27 -4.46 0.48
CA ARG A 485 -23.78 -5.84 0.34
C ARG A 485 -24.17 -6.16 -1.10
N PHE A 486 -24.78 -5.23 -1.83
CA PHE A 486 -25.07 -5.43 -3.25
C PHE A 486 -23.83 -5.44 -4.13
N LEU A 487 -22.81 -4.65 -3.80
CA LEU A 487 -21.52 -4.70 -4.48
C LEU A 487 -20.91 -6.10 -4.32
N PHE A 488 -20.88 -6.62 -3.09
CA PHE A 488 -20.44 -8.00 -2.80
C PHE A 488 -21.27 -9.03 -3.60
N LYS A 489 -22.60 -8.93 -3.56
CA LYS A 489 -23.52 -9.82 -4.29
C LYS A 489 -23.25 -9.81 -5.80
N SER A 490 -23.04 -8.63 -6.39
CA SER A 490 -22.74 -8.51 -7.83
C SER A 490 -21.42 -9.16 -8.19
N CYS A 491 -20.42 -9.05 -7.32
CA CYS A 491 -19.11 -9.68 -7.50
C CYS A 491 -19.17 -11.21 -7.38
N MET A 492 -20.02 -11.73 -6.49
CA MET A 492 -20.18 -13.17 -6.23
C MET A 492 -21.04 -13.92 -7.27
N ASN A 493 -21.73 -13.21 -8.17
CA ASN A 493 -22.67 -13.84 -9.10
C ASN A 493 -21.96 -14.40 -10.34
N HIS A 494 -21.38 -15.60 -10.21
CA HIS A 494 -20.65 -16.29 -11.28
C HIS A 494 -21.48 -16.44 -12.57
N ASP A 495 -22.76 -16.79 -12.47
CA ASP A 495 -23.63 -16.99 -13.65
C ASP A 495 -23.75 -15.72 -14.50
N ILE A 496 -23.98 -14.57 -13.85
CA ILE A 496 -24.06 -13.28 -14.54
C ILE A 496 -22.70 -12.90 -15.12
N LEU A 497 -21.62 -13.10 -14.36
CA LEU A 497 -20.27 -12.77 -14.81
C LEU A 497 -19.85 -13.61 -16.01
N GLN A 498 -20.13 -14.92 -15.99
CA GLN A 498 -19.87 -15.83 -17.08
C GLN A 498 -20.74 -15.50 -18.31
N LYS A 499 -22.04 -15.23 -18.11
CA LYS A 499 -22.96 -14.85 -19.20
C LYS A 499 -22.54 -13.56 -19.90
N ARG A 500 -22.02 -12.59 -19.14
CA ARG A 500 -21.57 -11.30 -19.67
C ARG A 500 -20.13 -11.35 -20.20
N GLY A 501 -19.32 -12.24 -19.66
CA GLY A 501 -17.93 -12.47 -20.05
C GLY A 501 -17.12 -11.17 -20.08
N HIS A 502 -16.42 -10.95 -21.20
CA HIS A 502 -15.61 -9.76 -21.43
C HIS A 502 -16.33 -8.61 -22.13
N VAL A 503 -17.62 -8.76 -22.49
CA VAL A 503 -18.35 -7.76 -23.29
C VAL A 503 -18.33 -6.37 -22.63
N PRO A 504 -18.57 -6.22 -21.31
CA PRO A 504 -18.52 -4.89 -20.68
C PRO A 504 -17.17 -4.18 -20.81
N LEU A 505 -16.06 -4.93 -20.82
CA LEU A 505 -14.74 -4.35 -21.04
C LEU A 505 -14.54 -3.96 -22.50
N LEU A 506 -14.98 -4.78 -23.46
CA LEU A 506 -14.88 -4.45 -24.89
C LEU A 506 -15.70 -3.19 -25.22
N ASP A 507 -16.91 -3.07 -24.70
CA ASP A 507 -17.76 -1.89 -24.87
C ASP A 507 -17.06 -0.63 -24.35
N LEU A 508 -16.43 -0.71 -23.17
CA LEU A 508 -15.68 0.41 -22.61
C LEU A 508 -14.44 0.75 -23.45
N LEU A 509 -13.68 -0.25 -23.90
CA LEU A 509 -12.51 -0.04 -24.76
C LEU A 509 -12.90 0.66 -26.06
N ASP A 510 -14.06 0.35 -26.64
CA ASP A 510 -14.56 1.02 -27.84
C ASP A 510 -14.92 2.48 -27.57
N ILE A 511 -15.49 2.80 -26.41
CA ILE A 511 -15.74 4.20 -26.01
C ILE A 511 -14.42 4.96 -25.78
N LEU A 512 -13.38 4.26 -25.32
CA LEU A 512 -12.04 4.83 -25.12
C LEU A 512 -11.24 4.96 -26.44
N GLY A 513 -11.84 4.66 -27.60
CA GLY A 513 -11.22 4.82 -28.91
C GLY A 513 -10.71 3.52 -29.53
N GLY A 514 -11.00 2.37 -28.92
CA GLY A 514 -10.58 1.04 -29.37
C GLY A 514 -9.14 0.69 -28.99
N TRP A 515 -8.86 -0.61 -28.84
CA TRP A 515 -7.53 -1.13 -28.49
C TRP A 515 -6.82 -1.73 -29.72
N PRO A 516 -5.74 -1.12 -30.26
CA PRO A 516 -5.11 -1.57 -31.50
C PRO A 516 -4.64 -3.03 -31.50
N ILE A 517 -4.22 -3.56 -30.34
CA ILE A 517 -3.81 -4.96 -30.19
C ILE A 517 -4.95 -5.95 -30.46
N LEU A 518 -6.21 -5.52 -30.30
CA LEU A 518 -7.38 -6.33 -30.63
C LEU A 518 -7.90 -6.07 -32.05
N LYS A 519 -7.57 -4.91 -32.64
CA LYS A 519 -8.13 -4.43 -33.91
C LYS A 519 -7.01 -3.90 -34.82
N PRO A 520 -6.41 -4.72 -35.69
CA PRO A 520 -5.32 -4.29 -36.60
C PRO A 520 -5.69 -3.11 -37.51
N GLY A 521 -6.97 -2.94 -37.84
CA GLY A 521 -7.50 -1.82 -38.64
C GLY A 521 -7.75 -0.53 -37.86
N TRP A 522 -7.20 -0.38 -36.66
CA TRP A 522 -7.36 0.82 -35.84
C TRP A 522 -6.72 2.06 -36.50
N ASP A 523 -7.44 3.19 -36.51
CA ASP A 523 -6.99 4.43 -37.16
C ASP A 523 -6.28 5.37 -36.16
N PRO A 524 -4.95 5.56 -36.29
CA PRO A 524 -4.20 6.46 -35.40
C PRO A 524 -4.61 7.93 -35.50
N LYS A 525 -5.36 8.35 -36.53
CA LYS A 525 -5.80 9.75 -36.68
C LYS A 525 -6.79 10.20 -35.61
N ASN A 526 -7.53 9.26 -35.01
CA ASN A 526 -8.51 9.56 -33.97
C ASN A 526 -7.92 9.46 -32.55
N PHE A 527 -6.60 9.25 -32.45
CA PHE A 527 -5.92 9.05 -31.18
C PHE A 527 -5.28 10.34 -30.66
N ASP A 528 -5.74 10.77 -29.48
CA ASP A 528 -5.06 11.76 -28.66
C ASP A 528 -4.65 11.09 -27.35
N TRP A 529 -3.35 10.81 -27.19
CA TRP A 529 -2.82 10.11 -26.02
C TRP A 529 -3.08 10.88 -24.72
N LEU A 530 -3.09 12.22 -24.75
CA LEU A 530 -3.29 13.05 -23.57
C LEU A 530 -4.75 12.99 -23.13
N GLU A 531 -5.66 13.00 -24.10
CA GLU A 531 -7.09 12.85 -23.84
C GLU A 531 -7.43 11.45 -23.33
N LEU A 532 -6.83 10.40 -23.91
CA LEU A 532 -7.01 9.04 -23.40
C LEU A 532 -6.46 8.93 -21.97
N MET A 533 -5.25 9.43 -21.70
CA MET A 533 -4.66 9.44 -20.36
C MET A 533 -5.57 10.15 -19.35
N ALA A 534 -6.12 11.32 -19.69
CA ALA A 534 -7.07 12.04 -18.84
C ALA A 534 -8.37 11.26 -18.60
N LYS A 535 -8.92 10.60 -19.63
CA LYS A 535 -10.12 9.74 -19.49
C LYS A 535 -9.85 8.53 -18.59
N LEU A 536 -8.68 7.91 -18.70
CA LEU A 536 -8.29 6.80 -17.83
C LEU A 536 -8.12 7.26 -16.38
N ARG A 537 -7.63 8.49 -16.17
CA ARG A 537 -7.52 9.10 -14.84
C ARG A 537 -8.87 9.31 -14.14
N LEU A 538 -9.95 9.56 -14.88
CA LEU A 538 -11.31 9.63 -14.33
C LEU A 538 -11.74 8.32 -13.66
N TYR A 539 -11.15 7.18 -14.05
CA TYR A 539 -11.36 5.88 -13.42
C TYR A 539 -10.26 5.55 -12.40
N ASN A 540 -9.65 6.59 -11.82
CA ASN A 540 -8.60 6.49 -10.80
C ASN A 540 -7.42 5.60 -11.25
N ASN A 541 -7.01 5.72 -12.52
CA ASN A 541 -5.93 4.94 -13.12
C ASN A 541 -4.87 5.87 -13.73
N ASP A 542 -3.80 6.09 -12.97
CA ASP A 542 -2.65 6.90 -13.35
C ASP A 542 -1.69 6.12 -14.27
N ILE A 543 -1.43 6.66 -15.47
CA ILE A 543 -0.60 6.02 -16.48
C ILE A 543 0.27 7.09 -17.14
N LEU A 544 1.57 6.81 -17.29
CA LEU A 544 2.62 7.76 -17.72
C LEU A 544 2.89 8.89 -16.73
N ILE A 545 1.87 9.61 -16.27
CA ILE A 545 2.00 10.67 -15.27
C ILE A 545 1.00 10.41 -14.15
N SER A 546 1.48 10.41 -12.90
CA SER A 546 0.63 10.31 -11.72
C SER A 546 0.10 11.69 -11.40
N GLU A 547 -1.20 11.84 -11.22
CA GLU A 547 -1.81 13.10 -10.81
C GLU A 547 -2.81 12.89 -9.67
N TRP A 548 -2.75 13.77 -8.67
CA TRP A 548 -3.71 13.77 -7.57
C TRP A 548 -3.80 15.14 -6.91
N VAL A 549 -4.86 15.34 -6.13
CA VAL A 549 -5.00 16.47 -5.21
C VAL A 549 -4.74 16.00 -3.79
N GLY A 550 -3.71 16.56 -3.15
CA GLY A 550 -3.29 16.22 -1.79
C GLY A 550 -2.71 17.41 -1.04
N PRO A 551 -2.52 17.30 0.29
CA PRO A 551 -1.91 18.37 1.08
C PRO A 551 -0.52 18.75 0.51
N ASP A 552 -0.22 20.04 0.43
CA ASP A 552 1.11 20.51 0.04
C ASP A 552 2.12 20.11 1.13
N ILE A 553 3.19 19.43 0.75
CA ILE A 553 4.18 18.97 1.73
C ILE A 553 4.97 20.09 2.39
N LYS A 554 4.99 21.30 1.83
CA LYS A 554 5.57 22.48 2.49
C LYS A 554 4.51 23.37 3.16
N ASN A 555 3.23 23.12 2.90
CA ASN A 555 2.11 23.83 3.52
C ASN A 555 0.94 22.85 3.72
N SER A 556 1.00 22.09 4.80
CA SER A 556 0.08 20.99 5.10
C SER A 556 -1.38 21.40 5.32
N ASP A 557 -1.68 22.69 5.36
CA ASP A 557 -3.04 23.24 5.51
C ASP A 557 -3.73 23.54 4.16
N GLU A 558 -3.00 23.43 3.04
CA GLU A 558 -3.47 23.71 1.68
C GLU A 558 -3.46 22.44 0.81
N PHE A 559 -4.53 22.22 0.04
CA PHE A 559 -4.53 21.23 -1.04
C PHE A 559 -3.90 21.80 -2.31
N VAL A 560 -3.06 21.01 -2.97
CA VAL A 560 -2.42 21.36 -4.25
C VAL A 560 -2.51 20.20 -5.23
N ILE A 561 -2.52 20.51 -6.53
CA ILE A 561 -2.42 19.51 -7.61
C ILE A 561 -0.97 19.03 -7.69
N GLN A 562 -0.76 17.73 -7.68
CA GLN A 562 0.57 17.11 -7.62
C GLN A 562 0.79 16.18 -8.80
N PHE A 563 2.02 16.16 -9.32
CA PHE A 563 2.45 15.32 -10.42
C PHE A 563 3.72 14.55 -10.10
N ASP A 564 3.77 13.29 -10.54
CA ASP A 564 4.94 12.44 -10.38
C ASP A 564 5.10 11.40 -11.51
N GLN A 565 6.21 10.67 -11.51
CA GLN A 565 6.38 9.48 -12.33
C GLN A 565 5.37 8.39 -11.90
N THR A 566 4.83 7.63 -12.85
CA THR A 566 3.92 6.52 -12.52
C THR A 566 4.65 5.23 -12.23
N SER A 567 4.01 4.38 -11.44
CA SER A 567 4.34 2.96 -11.35
C SER A 567 4.36 2.22 -12.69
N LEU A 568 5.10 1.13 -12.76
CA LEU A 568 5.19 0.24 -13.92
C LEU A 568 4.26 -0.99 -13.78
N GLY A 569 4.18 -1.79 -14.84
CA GLY A 569 3.42 -3.04 -14.91
C GLY A 569 4.00 -4.17 -14.07
N LEU A 570 5.31 -4.14 -13.85
CA LEU A 570 6.05 -4.95 -12.86
C LEU A 570 6.40 -4.09 -11.64
N PRO A 571 6.72 -4.71 -10.48
CA PRO A 571 6.82 -4.00 -9.20
C PRO A 571 7.81 -2.82 -9.17
N THR A 572 8.99 -2.98 -9.78
CA THR A 572 10.01 -1.93 -9.85
C THR A 572 10.63 -1.87 -11.25
N ARG A 573 11.36 -0.79 -11.54
CA ARG A 573 12.08 -0.62 -12.82
C ARG A 573 13.09 -1.75 -13.07
N ASP A 574 13.68 -2.30 -12.02
CA ASP A 574 14.71 -3.34 -12.13
C ASP A 574 14.20 -4.65 -12.73
N TYR A 575 12.89 -4.92 -12.62
CA TYR A 575 12.27 -6.06 -13.30
C TYR A 575 12.38 -5.98 -14.84
N PHE A 576 12.51 -4.76 -15.38
CA PHE A 576 12.65 -4.51 -16.81
C PHE A 576 14.11 -4.36 -17.26
N LEU A 577 15.01 -3.97 -16.34
CA LEU A 577 16.37 -3.54 -16.68
C LEU A 577 17.44 -4.59 -16.37
N GLN A 578 17.21 -5.47 -15.40
CA GLN A 578 18.19 -6.46 -14.96
C GLN A 578 17.97 -7.82 -15.65
N GLU A 579 19.03 -8.40 -16.21
CA GLU A 579 18.98 -9.69 -16.91
C GLU A 579 18.49 -10.83 -15.99
N SER A 580 18.84 -10.78 -14.70
CA SER A 580 18.36 -11.76 -13.70
C SER A 580 16.84 -11.78 -13.53
N ASN A 581 16.11 -10.77 -14.03
CA ASN A 581 14.67 -10.66 -13.93
C ASN A 581 13.94 -11.04 -15.23
N LYS A 582 14.67 -11.50 -16.26
CA LYS A 582 14.11 -11.83 -17.57
C LYS A 582 12.93 -12.80 -17.51
N VAL A 583 12.97 -13.79 -16.61
CA VAL A 583 11.87 -14.76 -16.41
C VAL A 583 10.56 -14.05 -16.04
N TYR A 584 10.61 -13.02 -15.18
CA TYR A 584 9.43 -12.26 -14.78
C TYR A 584 8.90 -11.38 -15.91
N LEU A 585 9.81 -10.79 -16.71
CA LEU A 585 9.46 -10.00 -17.88
C LEU A 585 8.80 -10.85 -18.98
N GLU A 586 9.32 -12.05 -19.21
CA GLU A 586 8.72 -13.03 -20.13
C GLU A 586 7.35 -13.50 -19.64
N GLY A 587 7.21 -13.80 -18.34
CA GLY A 587 5.91 -14.11 -17.73
C GLY A 587 4.91 -12.96 -17.86
N TYR A 588 5.37 -11.71 -17.73
CA TYR A 588 4.52 -10.53 -17.89
C TYR A 588 4.06 -10.32 -19.33
N ARG A 589 4.95 -10.55 -20.30
CA ARG A 589 4.60 -10.55 -21.73
C ARG A 589 3.60 -11.66 -22.07
N ALA A 590 3.81 -12.87 -21.55
CA ALA A 590 2.88 -13.99 -21.73
C ALA A 590 1.50 -13.68 -21.15
N TYR A 591 1.45 -13.03 -19.98
CA TYR A 591 0.21 -12.58 -19.36
C TYR A 591 -0.54 -11.56 -20.23
N LEU A 592 0.15 -10.55 -20.76
CA LEU A 592 -0.42 -9.59 -21.72
C LEU A 592 -1.02 -10.30 -22.94
N ILE A 593 -0.26 -11.20 -23.56
CA ILE A 593 -0.71 -11.96 -24.73
C ILE A 593 -1.97 -12.75 -24.38
N LYS A 594 -1.96 -13.50 -23.27
CA LYS A 594 -3.10 -14.31 -22.85
C LYS A 594 -4.37 -13.48 -22.66
N ILE A 595 -4.26 -12.33 -22.01
CA ILE A 595 -5.40 -11.43 -21.79
C ILE A 595 -5.92 -10.86 -23.10
N ALA A 596 -5.04 -10.41 -24.00
CA ALA A 596 -5.45 -9.88 -25.30
C ALA A 596 -6.12 -10.96 -26.17
N THR A 597 -5.61 -12.19 -26.17
CA THR A 597 -6.24 -13.33 -26.86
C THR A 597 -7.61 -13.68 -26.27
N LEU A 598 -7.76 -13.67 -24.93
CA LEU A 598 -9.07 -13.87 -24.27
C LEU A 598 -10.11 -12.80 -24.60
N LEU A 599 -9.64 -11.63 -25.05
CA LEU A 599 -10.46 -10.51 -25.52
C LEU A 599 -10.72 -10.54 -27.04
N GLY A 600 -10.29 -11.60 -27.72
CA GLY A 600 -10.55 -11.82 -29.14
C GLY A 600 -9.50 -11.25 -30.10
N GLY A 601 -8.32 -10.88 -29.60
CA GLY A 601 -7.21 -10.45 -30.45
C GLY A 601 -6.62 -11.62 -31.26
N ASP A 602 -6.27 -11.35 -32.51
CA ASP A 602 -5.54 -12.29 -33.38
C ASP A 602 -4.16 -12.62 -32.79
N ILE A 603 -3.82 -13.90 -32.69
CA ILE A 603 -2.66 -14.36 -31.90
C ILE A 603 -1.34 -13.80 -32.44
N ASP A 604 -1.14 -13.80 -33.76
CA ASP A 604 0.11 -13.36 -34.36
C ASP A 604 0.28 -11.83 -34.21
N HIS A 605 -0.79 -11.07 -34.49
CA HIS A 605 -0.81 -9.63 -34.26
C HIS A 605 -0.61 -9.26 -32.78
N VAL A 606 -1.23 -10.01 -31.86
CA VAL A 606 -1.07 -9.84 -30.41
C VAL A 606 0.38 -10.09 -30.00
N LYS A 607 1.01 -11.18 -30.46
CA LYS A 607 2.42 -11.51 -30.18
C LYS A 607 3.34 -10.39 -30.65
N GLU A 608 3.17 -9.88 -31.88
CA GLU A 608 3.98 -8.77 -32.41
C GLU A 608 3.77 -7.46 -31.62
N SER A 609 2.51 -7.10 -31.36
CA SER A 609 2.14 -5.89 -30.63
C SER A 609 2.64 -5.92 -29.18
N ALA A 610 2.61 -7.10 -28.54
CA ALA A 610 3.08 -7.28 -27.18
C ALA A 610 4.59 -7.02 -27.06
N VAL A 611 5.40 -7.44 -28.04
CA VAL A 611 6.84 -7.13 -28.06
C VAL A 611 7.06 -5.62 -28.08
N LYS A 612 6.42 -4.91 -29.01
CA LYS A 612 6.56 -3.43 -29.12
C LYS A 612 6.11 -2.71 -27.86
N LEU A 613 5.01 -3.16 -27.23
CA LEU A 613 4.51 -2.60 -25.99
C LEU A 613 5.51 -2.80 -24.84
N ILE A 614 6.05 -4.00 -24.68
CA ILE A 614 7.03 -4.30 -23.64
C ILE A 614 8.31 -3.51 -23.87
N ASP A 615 8.78 -3.37 -25.11
CA ASP A 615 9.94 -2.54 -25.45
C ASP A 615 9.71 -1.06 -25.09
N PHE A 616 8.49 -0.55 -25.30
CA PHE A 616 8.12 0.79 -24.85
C PHE A 616 8.20 0.90 -23.32
N GLU A 617 7.66 -0.07 -22.58
CA GLU A 617 7.69 -0.04 -21.11
C GLU A 617 9.11 -0.22 -20.54
N ILE A 618 9.99 -0.99 -21.20
CA ILE A 618 11.42 -1.05 -20.86
C ILE A 618 12.06 0.34 -21.01
N ASN A 619 11.78 1.05 -22.10
CA ASN A 619 12.29 2.41 -22.30
C ASN A 619 11.69 3.42 -21.32
N LEU A 620 10.45 3.22 -20.89
CA LEU A 620 9.83 3.96 -19.81
C LEU A 620 10.56 3.71 -18.47
N ALA A 621 10.86 2.45 -18.15
CA ALA A 621 11.58 2.06 -16.95
C ALA A 621 13.01 2.66 -16.89
N LYS A 622 13.67 2.83 -18.04
CA LYS A 622 14.99 3.48 -18.13
C LYS A 622 14.95 4.95 -17.69
N ILE A 623 13.86 5.66 -17.97
CA ILE A 623 13.73 7.09 -17.63
C ILE A 623 13.09 7.33 -16.25
N THR A 624 12.42 6.33 -15.68
CA THR A 624 11.92 6.34 -14.30
C THR A 624 13.08 6.38 -13.30
N SER A 625 13.06 7.33 -12.36
CA SER A 625 14.06 7.40 -11.29
C SER A 625 13.88 6.24 -10.32
N ALA A 626 14.99 5.69 -9.83
CA ALA A 626 14.97 4.58 -8.88
C ALA A 626 14.53 5.07 -7.47
N PRO A 627 13.95 4.21 -6.61
CA PRO A 627 13.54 4.60 -5.26
C PRO A 627 14.65 5.25 -4.42
N GLU A 628 15.89 4.76 -4.54
CA GLU A 628 17.08 5.27 -3.86
C GLU A 628 17.40 6.72 -4.22
N ASP A 629 17.25 7.09 -5.50
CA ASP A 629 17.46 8.46 -5.99
C ASP A 629 16.37 9.44 -5.52
N ARG A 630 15.28 8.90 -4.95
CA ARG A 630 14.07 9.64 -4.61
C ARG A 630 13.89 9.86 -3.11
N ARG A 631 14.83 9.40 -2.29
CA ARG A 631 14.77 9.57 -0.82
C ARG A 631 14.83 11.04 -0.39
N ASN A 632 15.49 11.91 -1.15
CA ASN A 632 15.55 13.34 -0.85
C ASN A 632 14.34 14.10 -1.44
N VAL A 633 13.22 14.06 -0.72
CA VAL A 633 11.95 14.69 -1.14
C VAL A 633 12.11 16.20 -1.40
N SER A 634 12.94 16.86 -0.60
CA SER A 634 13.20 18.30 -0.71
C SER A 634 13.79 18.67 -2.06
N GLU A 635 14.65 17.80 -2.60
CA GLU A 635 15.24 17.98 -3.93
C GLU A 635 14.29 17.63 -5.07
N LEU A 636 13.30 16.76 -4.86
CA LEU A 636 12.29 16.43 -5.85
C LEU A 636 11.20 17.50 -5.95
N TYR A 637 10.83 18.10 -4.83
CA TYR A 637 9.69 19.03 -4.73
C TYR A 637 9.90 20.30 -5.57
N ARG A 638 8.99 20.55 -6.52
CA ARG A 638 8.96 21.76 -7.33
C ARG A 638 7.55 22.36 -7.39
N ARG A 639 7.25 23.28 -6.46
CA ARG A 639 6.04 24.11 -6.50
C ARG A 639 6.17 25.22 -7.53
N MET A 640 5.16 25.40 -8.38
CA MET A 640 5.14 26.43 -9.41
C MET A 640 3.72 26.75 -9.88
N THR A 641 3.57 27.81 -10.67
CA THR A 641 2.34 28.04 -11.42
C THR A 641 2.25 27.10 -12.62
N LEU A 642 1.03 26.80 -13.07
CA LEU A 642 0.78 26.00 -14.25
C LEU A 642 1.43 26.61 -15.50
N ALA A 643 1.40 27.94 -15.64
CA ALA A 643 2.09 28.66 -16.72
C ALA A 643 3.60 28.36 -16.75
N LYS A 644 4.24 28.25 -15.57
CA LYS A 644 5.66 27.92 -15.49
C LYS A 644 5.90 26.46 -15.87
N LEU A 645 5.03 25.54 -15.45
CA LEU A 645 5.10 24.13 -15.85
C LEU A 645 4.97 23.97 -17.38
N GLU A 646 4.03 24.68 -17.99
CA GLU A 646 3.87 24.73 -19.45
C GLU A 646 5.10 25.29 -20.15
N GLY A 647 5.77 26.29 -19.57
CA GLY A 647 7.05 26.78 -20.08
C GLY A 647 8.19 25.75 -19.99
N LEU A 648 8.17 24.87 -18.97
CA LEU A 648 9.20 23.85 -18.76
C LEU A 648 8.99 22.57 -19.57
N VAL A 649 7.72 22.23 -19.86
CA VAL A 649 7.30 21.07 -20.65
C VAL A 649 6.12 21.47 -21.55
N PRO A 650 6.39 22.23 -22.63
CA PRO A 650 5.34 22.75 -23.53
C PRO A 650 4.68 21.67 -24.40
N GLU A 651 5.29 20.49 -24.49
CA GLU A 651 4.75 19.34 -25.23
C GLU A 651 3.42 18.83 -24.67
N ILE A 652 3.18 19.02 -23.38
CA ILE A 652 1.97 18.55 -22.70
C ILE A 652 1.02 19.74 -22.59
N LYS A 653 -0.21 19.56 -23.11
CA LYS A 653 -1.27 20.55 -22.96
C LYS A 653 -1.90 20.45 -21.56
N TRP A 654 -1.17 20.89 -20.54
CA TRP A 654 -1.53 20.71 -19.13
C TRP A 654 -2.93 21.24 -18.78
N ARG A 655 -3.30 22.43 -19.27
CA ARG A 655 -4.67 22.96 -19.12
C ARG A 655 -5.73 22.03 -19.69
N LYS A 656 -5.51 21.43 -20.87
CA LYS A 656 -6.45 20.46 -21.46
C LYS A 656 -6.60 19.23 -20.56
N TYR A 657 -5.48 18.67 -20.11
CA TYR A 657 -5.47 17.51 -19.21
C TYR A 657 -6.24 17.79 -17.92
N LEU A 658 -5.87 18.85 -17.21
CA LEU A 658 -6.51 19.21 -15.94
C LEU A 658 -7.98 19.61 -16.12
N CYS A 659 -8.36 20.25 -17.22
CA CYS A 659 -9.77 20.59 -17.46
C CYS A 659 -10.63 19.32 -17.53
N ILE A 660 -10.16 18.28 -18.22
CA ILE A 660 -10.86 17.00 -18.33
C ILE A 660 -10.95 16.33 -16.95
N VAL A 661 -9.83 16.18 -16.24
CA VAL A 661 -9.78 15.43 -14.97
C VAL A 661 -10.55 16.13 -13.86
N MET A 662 -10.44 17.46 -13.76
CA MET A 662 -11.10 18.25 -12.71
C MET A 662 -12.52 18.68 -13.07
N ASN A 663 -12.93 18.51 -14.33
CA ASN A 663 -14.22 18.96 -14.86
C ASN A 663 -14.50 20.46 -14.59
N ARG A 664 -13.47 21.31 -14.69
CA ARG A 664 -13.56 22.77 -14.51
C ARG A 664 -12.57 23.47 -15.43
N THR A 665 -12.82 24.75 -15.72
CA THR A 665 -11.83 25.59 -16.41
C THR A 665 -10.60 25.79 -15.53
N ILE A 666 -9.41 25.63 -16.12
CA ILE A 666 -8.13 25.74 -15.42
C ILE A 666 -7.44 27.04 -15.81
N ASP A 667 -7.08 27.84 -14.79
CA ASP A 667 -6.36 29.09 -14.97
C ASP A 667 -4.84 28.84 -15.06
N SER A 668 -4.14 29.70 -15.80
CA SER A 668 -2.66 29.64 -15.93
C SER A 668 -1.92 29.89 -14.61
N SER A 669 -2.56 30.53 -13.64
CA SER A 669 -2.05 30.82 -12.30
C SER A 669 -2.24 29.69 -11.29
N GLU A 670 -2.94 28.60 -11.66
CA GLU A 670 -3.14 27.44 -10.80
C GLU A 670 -1.79 26.93 -10.26
N THR A 671 -1.73 26.65 -8.97
CA THR A 671 -0.50 26.16 -8.35
C THR A 671 -0.43 24.63 -8.47
N VAL A 672 0.74 24.14 -8.87
CA VAL A 672 1.03 22.72 -9.04
C VAL A 672 2.38 22.36 -8.40
N VAL A 673 2.52 21.11 -7.98
CA VAL A 673 3.78 20.52 -7.52
C VAL A 673 4.18 19.40 -8.48
N LEU A 674 5.44 19.41 -8.92
CA LEU A 674 6.00 18.33 -9.75
C LEU A 674 7.21 17.71 -9.04
N PHE A 675 7.15 16.40 -8.80
CA PHE A 675 8.24 15.64 -8.16
C PHE A 675 9.25 15.06 -9.17
N ALA A 676 8.85 14.88 -10.43
CA ALA A 676 9.65 14.14 -11.42
C ALA A 676 9.87 14.93 -12.73
N LEU A 677 10.38 16.16 -12.64
CA LEU A 677 10.62 17.01 -13.82
C LEU A 677 11.52 16.36 -14.87
N SER A 678 12.61 15.71 -14.46
CA SER A 678 13.52 15.02 -15.39
C SER A 678 12.82 13.88 -16.14
N TYR A 679 12.04 13.07 -15.41
CA TYR A 679 11.25 11.99 -15.99
C TYR A 679 10.25 12.53 -17.02
N VAL A 680 9.47 13.55 -16.69
CA VAL A 680 8.46 14.11 -17.60
C VAL A 680 9.09 14.68 -18.87
N ARG A 681 10.26 15.31 -18.77
CA ARG A 681 11.02 15.79 -19.95
C ARG A 681 11.47 14.65 -20.86
N HIS A 682 11.96 13.55 -20.30
CA HIS A 682 12.34 12.38 -21.10
C HIS A 682 11.12 11.63 -21.64
N LEU A 683 10.02 11.59 -20.88
CA LEU A 683 8.77 10.97 -21.25
C LEU A 683 8.20 11.60 -22.52
N VAL A 684 8.14 12.92 -22.63
CA VAL A 684 7.62 13.57 -23.85
C VAL A 684 8.46 13.28 -25.09
N GLN A 685 9.78 13.10 -24.91
CA GLN A 685 10.66 12.69 -26.02
C GLN A 685 10.45 11.22 -26.40
N LEU A 686 10.21 10.35 -25.41
CA LEU A 686 9.87 8.95 -25.65
C LEU A 686 8.53 8.83 -26.39
N ILE A 687 7.50 9.55 -25.94
CA ILE A 687 6.17 9.61 -26.58
C ILE A 687 6.29 10.06 -28.03
N LYS A 688 7.02 11.16 -28.31
CA LYS A 688 7.21 11.67 -29.68
C LYS A 688 7.85 10.64 -30.64
N LYS A 689 8.68 9.74 -30.13
CA LYS A 689 9.37 8.71 -30.92
C LYS A 689 8.57 7.41 -31.03
N THR A 690 7.49 7.26 -30.27
CA THR A 690 6.73 6.02 -30.17
C THR A 690 5.60 6.00 -31.18
N ASP A 691 5.42 4.86 -31.86
CA ASP A 691 4.30 4.65 -32.76
C ASP A 691 2.95 4.79 -32.00
N PRO A 692 1.96 5.51 -32.55
CA PRO A 692 0.66 5.71 -31.90
C PRO A 692 -0.06 4.42 -31.49
N ASN A 693 0.05 3.33 -32.26
CA ASN A 693 -0.55 2.04 -31.87
C ASN A 693 0.12 1.50 -30.62
N THR A 694 1.45 1.58 -30.55
CA THR A 694 2.22 1.09 -29.39
C THR A 694 1.86 1.89 -28.14
N LEU A 695 1.76 3.21 -28.25
CA LEU A 695 1.39 4.08 -27.14
C LEU A 695 -0.05 3.83 -26.66
N SER A 696 -1.02 3.75 -27.57
CA SER A 696 -2.40 3.40 -27.25
C SER A 696 -2.50 2.02 -26.61
N ASN A 697 -1.76 1.03 -27.15
CA ASN A 697 -1.69 -0.31 -26.61
C ASN A 697 -1.19 -0.33 -25.17
N TYR A 698 -0.13 0.41 -24.86
CA TYR A 698 0.40 0.54 -23.51
C TYR A 698 -0.62 1.17 -22.54
N LEU A 699 -1.22 2.31 -22.92
CA LEU A 699 -2.21 3.00 -22.09
C LEU A 699 -3.40 2.08 -21.74
N LEU A 700 -3.97 1.43 -22.76
CA LEU A 700 -5.12 0.55 -22.57
C LEU A 700 -4.75 -0.76 -21.87
N TRP A 701 -3.55 -1.32 -22.09
CA TRP A 701 -3.08 -2.49 -21.35
C TRP A 701 -2.99 -2.21 -19.85
N ARG A 702 -2.38 -1.09 -19.46
CA ARG A 702 -2.27 -0.69 -18.05
C ARG A 702 -3.65 -0.52 -17.41
N PHE A 703 -4.63 -0.04 -18.17
CA PHE A 703 -6.02 -0.01 -17.73
C PHE A 703 -6.66 -1.39 -17.61
N VAL A 704 -6.62 -2.20 -18.67
CA VAL A 704 -7.18 -3.56 -18.74
C VAL A 704 -6.63 -4.43 -17.62
N ARG A 705 -5.32 -4.42 -17.38
CA ARG A 705 -4.67 -5.17 -16.30
C ARG A 705 -5.31 -4.91 -14.93
N HIS A 706 -5.67 -3.66 -14.62
CA HIS A 706 -6.33 -3.32 -13.36
C HIS A 706 -7.81 -3.75 -13.30
N ARG A 707 -8.44 -4.07 -14.44
CA ARG A 707 -9.85 -4.47 -14.53
C ARG A 707 -10.06 -5.98 -14.66
N VAL A 708 -9.01 -6.77 -14.82
CA VAL A 708 -9.07 -8.24 -14.93
C VAL A 708 -9.85 -8.89 -13.78
N ASN A 709 -9.68 -8.40 -12.55
CA ASN A 709 -10.41 -8.91 -11.38
C ASN A 709 -11.92 -8.62 -11.41
N ASN A 710 -12.39 -7.76 -12.32
CA ASN A 710 -13.80 -7.39 -12.44
C ASN A 710 -14.57 -8.21 -13.50
N LEU A 711 -13.94 -9.24 -14.07
CA LEU A 711 -14.47 -10.09 -15.14
C LEU A 711 -14.77 -11.52 -14.66
N ASP A 712 -15.01 -12.43 -15.60
CA ASP A 712 -15.21 -13.86 -15.36
C ASP A 712 -13.90 -14.62 -15.03
N ASP A 713 -14.03 -15.87 -14.60
CA ASP A 713 -12.94 -16.65 -13.99
C ASP A 713 -11.82 -17.03 -14.99
N ARG A 714 -12.05 -16.95 -16.31
CA ARG A 714 -10.98 -17.15 -17.31
C ARG A 714 -9.86 -16.12 -17.17
N PHE A 715 -10.23 -14.87 -16.85
CA PHE A 715 -9.30 -13.76 -16.67
C PHE A 715 -8.52 -13.89 -15.35
N GLN A 716 -9.17 -14.39 -14.30
CA GLN A 716 -8.51 -14.70 -13.03
C GLN A 716 -7.49 -15.83 -13.19
N SER A 717 -7.84 -16.85 -13.98
CA SER A 717 -6.94 -17.98 -14.28
C SER A 717 -5.67 -17.52 -15.02
N ALA A 718 -5.81 -16.64 -16.02
CA ALA A 718 -4.65 -16.05 -16.73
C ALA A 718 -3.76 -15.23 -15.79
N LYS A 719 -4.35 -14.46 -14.86
CA LYS A 719 -3.61 -13.73 -13.83
C LYS A 719 -2.89 -14.68 -12.87
N GLN A 720 -3.52 -15.79 -12.51
CA GLN A 720 -2.96 -16.76 -11.59
C GLN A 720 -1.67 -17.39 -12.14
N GLN A 721 -1.63 -17.72 -13.43
CA GLN A 721 -0.41 -18.22 -14.09
C GLN A 721 0.77 -17.25 -13.94
N PHE A 722 0.51 -15.95 -14.12
CA PHE A 722 1.54 -14.92 -13.90
C PHE A 722 1.94 -14.79 -12.43
N TYR A 723 0.98 -14.91 -11.51
CA TYR A 723 1.23 -14.82 -10.07
C TYR A 723 2.00 -16.03 -9.53
N TYR A 724 1.87 -17.21 -10.14
CA TYR A 724 2.72 -18.36 -9.85
C TYR A 724 4.20 -18.02 -10.13
N ILE A 725 4.48 -17.42 -11.30
CA ILE A 725 5.86 -17.02 -11.66
C ILE A 725 6.40 -15.96 -10.68
N LEU A 726 5.59 -14.96 -10.33
CA LEU A 726 6.04 -13.83 -9.53
C LEU A 726 6.16 -14.15 -8.03
N PHE A 727 5.29 -15.02 -7.51
CA PHE A 727 5.09 -15.21 -6.07
C PHE A 727 5.08 -16.69 -5.63
N GLY A 728 5.18 -17.65 -6.55
CA GLY A 728 5.13 -19.08 -6.23
C GLY A 728 3.75 -19.57 -5.80
N ARG A 729 2.70 -18.75 -5.93
CA ARG A 729 1.33 -19.09 -5.53
C ARG A 729 0.78 -20.17 -6.46
N GLU A 730 0.50 -21.36 -5.92
CA GLU A 730 0.10 -22.55 -6.68
C GLU A 730 -1.35 -22.50 -7.18
N GLN A 731 -2.27 -21.90 -6.41
CA GLN A 731 -3.70 -21.82 -6.74
C GLN A 731 -4.25 -20.39 -6.67
N ALA A 732 -5.33 -20.13 -7.39
CA ALA A 732 -6.02 -18.85 -7.28
C ALA A 732 -6.84 -18.81 -5.98
N PRO A 733 -6.89 -17.68 -5.26
CA PRO A 733 -7.76 -17.54 -4.10
C PRO A 733 -9.23 -17.60 -4.54
N PRO A 734 -10.14 -18.06 -3.66
CA PRO A 734 -11.55 -18.12 -3.99
C PRO A 734 -12.12 -16.72 -4.27
N ARG A 735 -13.08 -16.64 -5.21
CA ARG A 735 -13.65 -15.37 -5.69
C ARG A 735 -14.17 -14.48 -4.56
N TRP A 736 -14.72 -15.07 -3.50
CA TRP A 736 -15.27 -14.31 -2.39
C TRP A 736 -14.26 -13.37 -1.74
N LYS A 737 -12.98 -13.73 -1.72
CA LYS A 737 -11.93 -12.90 -1.12
C LYS A 737 -11.61 -11.68 -1.94
N ASN A 738 -11.41 -11.89 -3.24
CA ASN A 738 -11.36 -10.80 -4.21
C ASN A 738 -12.59 -9.88 -4.03
N CYS A 739 -13.79 -10.44 -3.81
CA CYS A 739 -14.99 -9.63 -3.58
C CYS A 739 -14.95 -8.85 -2.25
N ILE A 740 -14.41 -9.40 -1.16
CA ILE A 740 -14.19 -8.67 0.10
C ILE A 740 -13.17 -7.56 -0.08
N SER A 741 -11.99 -7.85 -0.64
CA SER A 741 -10.97 -6.84 -0.95
C SER A 741 -11.57 -5.70 -1.80
N GLN A 742 -12.38 -6.04 -2.81
CA GLN A 742 -13.02 -5.04 -3.67
C GLN A 742 -14.06 -4.21 -2.92
N VAL A 743 -14.87 -4.79 -2.02
CA VAL A 743 -15.83 -4.02 -1.23
C VAL A 743 -15.10 -3.14 -0.21
N ASN A 744 -14.10 -3.66 0.48
CA ASN A 744 -13.34 -2.90 1.49
C ASN A 744 -12.54 -1.76 0.85
N SER A 745 -11.93 -2.00 -0.33
CA SER A 745 -11.18 -0.98 -1.08
C SER A 745 -12.04 0.16 -1.62
N ASN A 746 -13.31 -0.12 -1.96
CA ASN A 746 -14.19 0.85 -2.64
C ASN A 746 -15.25 1.46 -1.69
N MET A 747 -15.67 0.73 -0.66
CA MET A 747 -16.72 1.10 0.29
C MET A 747 -16.34 0.80 1.75
N GLY A 748 -15.04 0.88 2.07
CA GLY A 748 -14.48 0.47 3.37
C GLY A 748 -15.06 1.15 4.61
N MET A 749 -15.56 2.39 4.54
CA MET A 749 -16.27 3.01 5.68
C MET A 749 -17.64 2.37 5.91
N ALA A 750 -18.33 1.94 4.84
CA ALA A 750 -19.63 1.28 4.99
C ALA A 750 -19.45 -0.12 5.61
N LEU A 751 -18.49 -0.89 5.07
CA LEU A 751 -18.13 -2.20 5.64
C LEU A 751 -17.53 -2.07 7.05
N GLY A 752 -16.69 -1.08 7.28
CA GLY A 752 -16.10 -0.77 8.59
C GLY A 752 -17.14 -0.42 9.65
N SER A 753 -18.21 0.30 9.29
CA SER A 753 -19.34 0.56 10.19
C SER A 753 -19.99 -0.74 10.66
N MET A 754 -20.26 -1.67 9.73
CA MET A 754 -20.82 -2.99 10.04
C MET A 754 -19.89 -3.79 10.97
N PHE A 755 -18.58 -3.81 10.65
CA PHE A 755 -17.57 -4.51 11.44
C PHE A 755 -17.45 -3.98 12.87
N VAL A 756 -17.24 -2.67 13.02
CA VAL A 756 -17.00 -2.02 14.31
C VAL A 756 -18.18 -2.24 15.25
N ARG A 757 -19.42 -2.05 14.76
CA ARG A 757 -20.63 -2.19 15.58
C ARG A 757 -20.77 -3.58 16.17
N LYS A 758 -20.40 -4.60 15.40
CA LYS A 758 -20.59 -6.00 15.79
C LYS A 758 -19.41 -6.56 16.58
N TYR A 759 -18.18 -6.23 16.22
CA TYR A 759 -16.98 -6.94 16.69
C TYR A 759 -16.01 -6.09 17.51
N PHE A 760 -16.09 -4.76 17.46
CA PHE A 760 -15.12 -3.88 18.12
C PHE A 760 -15.64 -3.35 19.47
N ASP A 761 -14.81 -3.48 20.51
CA ASP A 761 -15.11 -3.02 21.87
C ASP A 761 -14.58 -1.60 22.08
N GLU A 762 -15.45 -0.68 22.51
CA GLU A 762 -15.10 0.73 22.75
C GLU A 762 -14.10 0.88 23.90
N MET A 763 -14.10 -0.04 24.89
CA MET A 763 -13.07 -0.07 25.92
C MET A 763 -11.68 -0.31 25.32
N SER A 764 -11.57 -1.10 24.24
CA SER A 764 -10.30 -1.33 23.54
C SER A 764 -9.76 -0.04 22.92
N LYS A 765 -10.63 0.84 22.43
CA LYS A 765 -10.24 2.19 21.93
C LYS A 765 -9.62 3.01 23.05
N ASN A 766 -10.23 3.01 24.25
CA ASN A 766 -9.76 3.81 25.38
C ASN A 766 -8.48 3.26 26.03
N ASP A 767 -8.38 1.94 26.15
CA ASP A 767 -7.17 1.25 26.62
C ASP A 767 -5.98 1.56 25.70
N THR A 768 -6.17 1.44 24.38
CA THR A 768 -5.13 1.74 23.38
C THR A 768 -4.73 3.22 23.41
N LEU A 769 -5.69 4.13 23.61
CA LEU A 769 -5.42 5.56 23.78
C LEU A 769 -4.53 5.84 25.00
N THR A 770 -4.81 5.15 26.11
CA THR A 770 -4.02 5.28 27.35
C THR A 770 -2.61 4.75 27.15
N MET A 771 -2.46 3.55 26.60
CA MET A 771 -1.16 2.97 26.26
C MET A 771 -0.36 3.87 25.31
N THR A 772 -1.03 4.51 24.34
CA THR A 772 -0.37 5.44 23.43
C THR A 772 0.26 6.62 24.16
N ARG A 773 -0.47 7.21 25.11
CA ARG A 773 0.06 8.30 25.93
C ARG A 773 1.22 7.86 26.82
N GLU A 774 1.17 6.64 27.35
CA GLU A 774 2.27 6.05 28.13
C GLU A 774 3.53 5.86 27.27
N ILE A 775 3.38 5.44 26.01
CA ILE A 775 4.49 5.27 25.08
C ILE A 775 5.04 6.61 24.57
N GLN A 776 4.19 7.61 24.32
CA GLN A 776 4.63 8.97 24.05
C GLN A 776 5.46 9.53 25.22
N GLN A 777 5.01 9.29 26.45
CA GLN A 777 5.77 9.65 27.65
C GLN A 777 7.13 8.92 27.72
N ALA A 778 7.16 7.61 27.42
CA ALA A 778 8.40 6.85 27.36
C ALA A 778 9.36 7.40 26.29
N PHE A 779 8.86 7.76 25.11
CA PHE A 779 9.69 8.41 24.08
C PHE A 779 10.29 9.72 24.58
N ARG A 780 9.53 10.56 25.30
CA ARG A 780 10.06 11.82 25.87
C ARG A 780 11.19 11.56 26.86
N GLU A 781 11.04 10.58 27.73
CA GLU A 781 12.08 10.20 28.70
C GLU A 781 13.36 9.71 27.99
N LEU A 782 13.21 8.84 26.99
CA LEU A 782 14.32 8.36 26.17
C LEU A 782 15.00 9.50 25.40
N LEU A 783 14.22 10.45 24.88
CA LEU A 783 14.73 11.64 24.19
C LEU A 783 15.55 12.54 25.14
N HIS A 784 15.11 12.72 26.38
CA HIS A 784 15.86 13.49 27.38
C HIS A 784 17.20 12.82 27.73
N MET A 785 17.22 11.49 27.87
CA MET A 785 18.43 10.69 28.18
C MET A 785 19.42 10.61 27.01
N THR A 786 19.00 10.98 25.81
CA THR A 786 19.82 10.89 24.60
C THR A 786 20.92 11.96 24.59
N ASP A 787 22.15 11.58 24.28
CA ASP A 787 23.34 12.45 24.34
C ASP A 787 23.77 13.03 22.98
N TRP A 788 23.24 12.51 21.87
CA TRP A 788 23.70 12.83 20.52
C TRP A 788 22.90 13.95 19.84
N ILE A 789 21.82 14.43 20.47
CA ILE A 789 20.95 15.51 19.99
C ILE A 789 21.15 16.72 20.92
N ASP A 790 21.25 17.92 20.36
CA ASP A 790 21.29 19.16 21.15
C ASP A 790 19.93 19.47 21.83
N GLU A 791 19.97 20.26 22.90
CA GLU A 791 18.78 20.56 23.72
C GLU A 791 17.68 21.30 22.96
N GLU A 792 18.00 22.10 21.94
CA GLU A 792 17.01 22.78 21.11
C GLU A 792 16.24 21.78 20.24
N THR A 793 16.97 20.91 19.53
CA THR A 793 16.37 19.85 18.70
C THR A 793 15.58 18.86 19.55
N LYS A 794 16.02 18.55 20.80
CA LYS A 794 15.23 17.75 21.75
C LYS A 794 13.89 18.39 22.09
N LYS A 795 13.86 19.70 22.39
CA LYS A 795 12.61 20.42 22.68
C LYS A 795 11.64 20.39 21.50
N LEU A 796 12.15 20.60 20.28
CA LEU A 796 11.34 20.53 19.07
C LEU A 796 10.80 19.12 18.81
N ALA A 797 11.62 18.09 19.02
CA ALA A 797 11.21 16.70 18.87
C ALA A 797 10.15 16.30 19.93
N ALA A 798 10.30 16.75 21.18
CA ALA A 798 9.30 16.56 22.23
C ALA A 798 7.96 17.23 21.85
N HIS A 799 8.01 18.48 21.38
CA HIS A 799 6.82 19.19 20.92
C HIS A 799 6.14 18.50 19.73
N LYS A 800 6.93 17.93 18.81
CA LYS A 800 6.40 17.12 17.70
C LYS A 800 5.65 15.89 18.18
N VAL A 801 6.17 15.15 19.16
CA VAL A 801 5.46 14.00 19.77
C VAL A 801 4.17 14.43 20.46
N ASP A 802 4.22 15.52 21.23
CA ASP A 802 3.04 16.04 21.94
C ASP A 802 1.93 16.49 20.97
N SER A 803 2.32 16.95 19.78
CA SER A 803 1.40 17.36 18.71
C SER A 803 0.89 16.21 17.84
N MET A 804 1.35 14.97 18.04
CA MET A 804 0.93 13.84 17.22
C MET A 804 -0.55 13.54 17.42
N MET A 805 -1.32 13.58 16.33
CA MET A 805 -2.74 13.23 16.38
C MET A 805 -2.95 11.71 16.42
N LEU A 806 -3.91 11.28 17.24
CA LEU A 806 -4.22 9.88 17.45
C LEU A 806 -5.54 9.50 16.76
N ARG A 807 -5.51 8.44 15.92
CA ARG A 807 -6.69 7.89 15.24
C ARG A 807 -6.82 6.40 15.53
N ILE A 808 -7.66 6.05 16.51
CA ILE A 808 -7.77 4.68 17.04
C ILE A 808 -9.16 4.10 16.73
N GLY A 809 -9.18 2.88 16.17
CA GLY A 809 -10.36 2.10 15.83
C GLY A 809 -11.03 2.58 14.55
N TYR A 810 -11.76 3.69 14.63
CA TYR A 810 -12.63 4.15 13.55
C TYR A 810 -12.99 5.65 13.66
N PRO A 811 -13.39 6.29 12.55
CA PRO A 811 -13.96 7.63 12.59
C PRO A 811 -15.41 7.62 13.09
N ASP A 812 -15.79 8.58 13.95
CA ASP A 812 -17.10 8.56 14.61
C ASP A 812 -18.29 8.68 13.63
N PHE A 813 -18.12 9.38 12.50
CA PHE A 813 -19.19 9.56 11.50
C PHE A 813 -19.73 8.23 10.96
N ILE A 814 -18.94 7.15 10.92
CA ILE A 814 -19.40 5.87 10.36
C ILE A 814 -20.52 5.25 11.22
N LEU A 815 -20.62 5.69 12.48
CA LEU A 815 -21.69 5.31 13.38
C LEU A 815 -22.93 6.20 13.23
N ASN A 816 -22.86 7.31 12.48
CA ASN A 816 -24.01 8.12 12.14
C ASN A 816 -24.60 7.71 10.78
N LYS A 817 -25.84 7.21 10.78
CA LYS A 817 -26.52 6.74 9.57
C LYS A 817 -26.59 7.80 8.47
N LYS A 818 -26.98 9.03 8.83
CA LYS A 818 -27.17 10.10 7.85
C LYS A 818 -25.85 10.47 7.19
N GLU A 819 -24.79 10.67 7.98
CA GLU A 819 -23.47 11.06 7.45
C GLU A 819 -22.86 9.96 6.58
N LEU A 820 -23.01 8.69 6.97
CA LEU A 820 -22.54 7.57 6.17
C LEU A 820 -23.34 7.40 4.87
N ASP A 821 -24.66 7.55 4.90
CA ASP A 821 -25.50 7.47 3.69
C ASP A 821 -25.25 8.66 2.75
N ASP A 822 -25.09 9.87 3.29
CA ASP A 822 -24.76 11.08 2.52
C ASP A 822 -23.40 10.93 1.81
N ARG A 823 -22.43 10.26 2.45
CA ARG A 823 -21.12 9.96 1.85
C ARG A 823 -21.22 9.14 0.56
N TYR A 824 -22.14 8.18 0.48
CA TYR A 824 -22.29 7.30 -0.68
C TYR A 824 -23.50 7.64 -1.55
N LYS A 825 -24.11 8.81 -1.35
CA LYS A 825 -25.38 9.19 -1.99
C LYS A 825 -25.33 9.20 -3.52
N GLU A 826 -24.21 9.63 -4.09
CA GLU A 826 -24.01 9.66 -5.56
C GLU A 826 -23.60 8.31 -6.16
N VAL A 827 -23.19 7.34 -5.33
CA VAL A 827 -22.79 6.00 -5.79
C VAL A 827 -24.04 5.17 -6.11
N GLN A 828 -24.07 4.57 -7.30
CA GLN A 828 -25.16 3.71 -7.75
C GLN A 828 -24.65 2.28 -7.90
N ILE A 829 -25.31 1.34 -7.21
CA ILE A 829 -24.94 -0.08 -7.22
C ILE A 829 -26.10 -0.91 -7.76
N HIS A 830 -25.80 -1.79 -8.70
CA HIS A 830 -26.75 -2.72 -9.29
C HIS A 830 -26.30 -4.17 -9.04
N PRO A 831 -27.21 -5.05 -8.59
CA PRO A 831 -26.86 -6.40 -8.18
C PRO A 831 -26.32 -7.31 -9.31
N ASP A 832 -26.51 -6.93 -10.57
CA ASP A 832 -26.17 -7.67 -11.79
C ASP A 832 -25.08 -6.99 -12.65
N LYS A 833 -24.50 -5.88 -12.17
CA LYS A 833 -23.61 -5.01 -12.94
C LYS A 833 -22.27 -4.76 -12.24
N TYR A 834 -21.56 -5.83 -11.88
CA TYR A 834 -20.32 -5.73 -11.09
C TYR A 834 -19.24 -4.83 -11.72
N PHE A 835 -18.92 -5.07 -13.00
CA PHE A 835 -17.91 -4.29 -13.72
C PHE A 835 -18.25 -2.80 -13.71
N GLU A 836 -19.51 -2.48 -13.98
CA GLU A 836 -20.03 -1.14 -13.97
C GLU A 836 -20.03 -0.47 -12.60
N ASN A 837 -20.45 -1.20 -11.55
CA ASN A 837 -20.46 -0.69 -10.18
C ASN A 837 -19.06 -0.21 -9.77
N ILE A 838 -18.04 -0.98 -10.10
CA ILE A 838 -16.65 -0.62 -9.80
C ILE A 838 -16.25 0.67 -10.51
N LEU A 839 -16.58 0.81 -11.80
CA LEU A 839 -16.27 2.04 -12.55
C LEU A 839 -17.00 3.27 -11.99
N ASN A 840 -18.26 3.12 -11.61
CA ASN A 840 -19.05 4.19 -10.99
C ASN A 840 -18.40 4.66 -9.68
N ILE A 841 -17.94 3.72 -8.84
CA ILE A 841 -17.25 4.06 -7.59
C ILE A 841 -15.92 4.76 -7.88
N LEU A 842 -15.10 4.27 -8.82
CA LEU A 842 -13.81 4.89 -9.16
C LEU A 842 -13.96 6.33 -9.67
N GLN A 843 -15.00 6.60 -10.46
CA GLN A 843 -15.34 7.95 -10.90
C GLN A 843 -15.75 8.85 -9.73
N HIS A 844 -16.60 8.34 -8.84
CA HIS A 844 -17.00 9.08 -7.64
C HIS A 844 -15.79 9.40 -6.74
N LEU A 845 -14.89 8.44 -6.53
CA LEU A 845 -13.67 8.64 -5.75
C LEU A 845 -12.76 9.72 -6.36
N THR A 846 -12.58 9.70 -7.68
CA THR A 846 -11.80 10.73 -8.39
C THR A 846 -12.46 12.10 -8.24
N LYS A 847 -13.78 12.20 -8.42
CA LYS A 847 -14.52 13.46 -8.23
C LYS A 847 -14.36 14.02 -6.82
N MET A 848 -14.45 13.17 -5.79
CA MET A 848 -14.28 13.58 -4.40
C MET A 848 -12.87 14.13 -4.14
N GLU A 849 -11.83 13.42 -4.58
CA GLU A 849 -10.43 13.89 -4.47
C GLU A 849 -10.25 15.27 -5.12
N GLN A 850 -10.69 15.41 -6.36
CA GLN A 850 -10.50 16.63 -7.15
C GLN A 850 -11.30 17.82 -6.61
N SER A 851 -12.43 17.57 -5.93
CA SER A 851 -13.27 18.62 -5.32
C SER A 851 -12.62 19.33 -4.13
N ARG A 852 -11.52 18.79 -3.58
CA ARG A 852 -10.83 19.33 -2.41
C ARG A 852 -10.04 20.60 -2.70
N ILE A 853 -9.72 20.85 -3.97
CA ILE A 853 -8.98 22.05 -4.34
C ILE A 853 -9.75 23.30 -3.88
N GLY A 854 -9.06 24.23 -3.21
CA GLY A 854 -9.68 25.43 -2.64
C GLY A 854 -10.43 25.22 -1.31
N GLN A 855 -10.50 24.00 -0.79
CA GLN A 855 -10.98 23.72 0.57
C GLN A 855 -9.79 23.69 1.56
N PRO A 856 -10.00 24.02 2.85
CA PRO A 856 -8.96 23.84 3.87
C PRO A 856 -8.70 22.35 4.13
N VAL A 857 -7.45 21.99 4.43
CA VAL A 857 -7.10 20.61 4.78
C VAL A 857 -7.66 20.25 6.15
N ASN A 858 -8.60 19.31 6.19
CA ASN A 858 -9.05 18.73 7.46
C ASN A 858 -8.14 17.56 7.86
N LYS A 859 -7.15 17.85 8.71
CA LYS A 859 -6.19 16.86 9.22
C LYS A 859 -6.84 15.77 10.09
N THR A 860 -8.10 15.91 10.48
CA THR A 860 -8.85 14.89 11.24
C THR A 860 -9.42 13.76 10.39
N LEU A 861 -9.44 13.92 9.06
CA LEU A 861 -9.99 12.93 8.14
C LEU A 861 -9.17 11.64 8.10
N TRP A 862 -9.88 10.52 8.18
CA TRP A 862 -9.33 9.18 8.05
C TRP A 862 -9.08 8.84 6.59
N ASN A 863 -7.90 8.29 6.30
CA ASN A 863 -7.53 7.82 4.97
C ASN A 863 -7.70 6.29 4.78
N THR A 864 -7.95 5.57 5.88
CA THR A 864 -7.97 4.11 5.92
C THR A 864 -9.31 3.58 6.46
N ALA A 865 -9.77 2.46 5.91
CA ALA A 865 -10.97 1.78 6.39
C ALA A 865 -10.74 1.14 7.79
N PRO A 866 -11.74 1.12 8.69
CA PRO A 866 -11.60 0.52 10.01
C PRO A 866 -11.29 -0.99 9.99
N ALA A 867 -11.81 -1.72 9.01
CA ALA A 867 -11.64 -3.16 8.86
C ALA A 867 -10.34 -3.49 8.10
N VAL A 868 -9.21 -3.09 8.65
CA VAL A 868 -7.86 -3.34 8.09
C VAL A 868 -6.93 -3.80 9.20
N VAL A 869 -6.14 -4.84 8.94
CA VAL A 869 -5.08 -5.31 9.85
C VAL A 869 -3.77 -4.62 9.47
N ASN A 870 -3.57 -3.40 9.97
CA ASN A 870 -2.32 -2.64 9.81
C ASN A 870 -2.28 -1.44 10.78
N ALA A 871 -1.19 -0.66 10.76
CA ALA A 871 -1.07 0.67 11.37
C ALA A 871 -0.30 1.62 10.43
N TYR A 872 -0.40 2.94 10.66
CA TYR A 872 0.19 3.95 9.77
C TYR A 872 0.57 5.25 10.48
N TYR A 873 1.63 5.89 10.00
CA TYR A 873 1.98 7.30 10.26
C TYR A 873 1.81 8.16 9.00
N SER A 874 1.08 9.27 9.10
CA SER A 874 0.98 10.31 8.06
C SER A 874 1.85 11.51 8.44
N ARG A 875 2.91 11.73 7.66
CA ARG A 875 3.90 12.80 7.87
C ARG A 875 3.26 14.20 7.75
N ASN A 876 2.47 14.43 6.69
CA ASN A 876 1.77 15.69 6.43
C ASN A 876 0.70 16.06 7.46
N LYS A 877 0.22 15.08 8.24
CA LYS A 877 -0.75 15.32 9.30
C LYS A 877 -0.14 15.20 10.69
N ASN A 878 1.13 14.78 10.80
CA ASN A 878 1.73 14.32 12.04
C ASN A 878 0.75 13.42 12.84
N GLN A 879 0.27 12.35 12.20
CA GLN A 879 -0.86 11.55 12.70
C GLN A 879 -0.53 10.06 12.68
N ILE A 880 -0.80 9.37 13.79
CA ILE A 880 -0.74 7.90 13.88
C ILE A 880 -2.15 7.30 13.84
N MET A 881 -2.29 6.18 13.13
CA MET A 881 -3.58 5.54 12.86
C MET A 881 -3.55 4.03 13.09
N PHE A 882 -4.46 3.55 13.94
CA PHE A 882 -4.67 2.14 14.25
C PHE A 882 -6.13 1.76 13.95
N PRO A 883 -6.44 1.25 12.75
CA PRO A 883 -7.75 0.72 12.42
C PRO A 883 -8.22 -0.36 13.41
N ALA A 884 -9.53 -0.50 13.58
CA ALA A 884 -10.13 -1.49 14.49
C ALA A 884 -9.67 -2.93 14.19
N GLY A 885 -9.36 -3.24 12.92
CA GLY A 885 -8.91 -4.56 12.50
C GLY A 885 -7.56 -5.01 13.08
N ILE A 886 -6.65 -4.13 13.51
CA ILE A 886 -5.38 -4.57 14.16
C ILE A 886 -5.53 -4.79 15.67
N LEU A 887 -6.56 -4.23 16.29
CA LEU A 887 -6.80 -4.25 17.74
C LEU A 887 -7.45 -5.58 18.18
N GLN A 888 -6.77 -6.68 17.89
CA GLN A 888 -7.16 -8.05 18.17
C GLN A 888 -5.92 -8.90 18.54
N PRO A 889 -6.09 -10.09 19.15
CA PRO A 889 -4.99 -11.01 19.42
C PRO A 889 -4.17 -11.36 18.16
N PRO A 890 -2.83 -11.44 18.23
CA PRO A 890 -1.99 -11.34 19.42
C PRO A 890 -1.51 -9.92 19.76
N PHE A 891 -1.92 -8.89 18.99
CA PHE A 891 -1.51 -7.52 19.26
C PHE A 891 -2.14 -6.98 20.53
N TYR A 892 -3.45 -7.18 20.70
CA TYR A 892 -4.19 -6.62 21.81
C TYR A 892 -5.33 -7.53 22.25
N HIS A 893 -5.47 -7.69 23.57
CA HIS A 893 -6.73 -8.11 24.18
C HIS A 893 -6.86 -7.53 25.59
N ARG A 894 -8.07 -7.10 25.99
CA ARG A 894 -8.35 -6.58 27.34
C ARG A 894 -8.02 -7.53 28.50
N HIS A 895 -7.95 -8.83 28.21
CA HIS A 895 -7.72 -9.90 29.19
C HIS A 895 -6.29 -10.45 29.15
N PHE A 896 -5.46 -10.02 28.20
CA PHE A 896 -4.05 -10.35 28.21
C PHE A 896 -3.34 -9.68 29.39
N PRO A 897 -2.26 -10.31 29.92
CA PRO A 897 -1.23 -9.59 30.65
C PRO A 897 -0.82 -8.31 29.90
N ARG A 898 -0.50 -7.24 30.62
CA ARG A 898 -0.03 -6.00 29.99
C ARG A 898 1.30 -6.21 29.27
N SER A 899 2.16 -7.13 29.72
CA SER A 899 3.37 -7.54 28.99
C SER A 899 3.10 -7.91 27.54
N LEU A 900 2.04 -8.69 27.27
CA LEU A 900 1.64 -9.08 25.91
C LEU A 900 1.13 -7.88 25.12
N ASN A 901 0.25 -7.07 25.72
CA ASN A 901 -0.29 -5.88 25.05
C ASN A 901 0.82 -4.89 24.70
N PHE A 902 1.77 -4.64 25.60
CA PHE A 902 2.94 -3.78 25.32
C PHE A 902 3.88 -4.42 24.30
N GLY A 903 4.13 -5.73 24.36
CA GLY A 903 4.96 -6.46 23.39
C GLY A 903 4.31 -6.62 22.01
N GLY A 904 2.99 -6.50 21.93
CA GLY A 904 2.19 -6.53 20.71
C GLY A 904 1.85 -5.12 20.22
N ILE A 905 0.65 -4.63 20.53
CA ILE A 905 0.17 -3.32 20.07
C ILE A 905 1.04 -2.16 20.59
N GLY A 906 1.65 -2.29 21.77
CA GLY A 906 2.56 -1.26 22.29
C GLY A 906 3.79 -1.06 21.40
N VAL A 907 4.40 -2.14 20.92
CA VAL A 907 5.51 -2.05 19.96
C VAL A 907 5.05 -1.42 18.65
N VAL A 908 3.86 -1.78 18.14
CA VAL A 908 3.30 -1.15 16.93
C VAL A 908 3.06 0.35 17.16
N ILE A 909 2.57 0.76 18.33
CA ILE A 909 2.41 2.17 18.66
C ILE A 909 3.76 2.91 18.67
N GLY A 910 4.77 2.34 19.33
CA GLY A 910 6.11 2.91 19.35
C GLY A 910 6.74 2.96 17.95
N HIS A 911 6.46 1.98 17.10
CA HIS A 911 6.89 1.95 15.70
C HIS A 911 6.30 3.14 14.92
N GLU A 912 4.98 3.37 15.00
CA GLU A 912 4.33 4.51 14.33
C GLU A 912 4.76 5.88 14.89
N ILE A 913 5.04 5.99 16.20
CA ILE A 913 5.62 7.22 16.77
C ILE A 913 7.02 7.47 16.20
N THR A 914 7.82 6.41 16.07
CA THR A 914 9.19 6.51 15.56
C THR A 914 9.23 6.90 14.09
N HIS A 915 8.23 6.56 13.28
CA HIS A 915 8.10 7.07 11.91
C HIS A 915 8.00 8.60 11.84
N GLY A 916 7.63 9.28 12.93
CA GLY A 916 7.76 10.73 13.02
C GLY A 916 9.20 11.24 13.02
N PHE A 917 10.18 10.36 13.21
CA PHE A 917 11.58 10.71 13.41
C PHE A 917 12.57 9.78 12.68
N ASP A 918 12.09 8.94 11.76
CA ASP A 918 12.95 8.17 10.87
C ASP A 918 13.64 9.08 9.81
N ASP A 919 14.29 8.48 8.81
CA ASP A 919 15.03 9.22 7.78
C ASP A 919 14.15 10.19 6.96
N LYS A 920 12.85 9.90 6.84
CA LYS A 920 11.87 10.71 6.12
C LYS A 920 11.04 11.57 7.06
N GLY A 921 10.53 11.01 8.14
CA GLY A 921 9.66 11.67 9.11
C GLY A 921 10.32 12.85 9.81
N ARG A 922 11.63 12.75 10.10
CA ARG A 922 12.40 13.87 10.69
C ARG A 922 12.41 15.13 9.83
N LEU A 923 12.09 15.03 8.55
CA LEU A 923 12.08 16.18 7.63
C LEU A 923 10.82 17.04 7.79
N PHE A 924 9.79 16.52 8.46
CA PHE A 924 8.52 17.20 8.69
C PHE A 924 8.46 17.71 10.12
N ASP A 925 7.94 18.91 10.32
CA ASP A 925 7.75 19.49 11.66
C ASP A 925 6.53 18.91 12.41
N CYS A 926 6.14 19.55 13.51
CA CYS A 926 4.98 19.15 14.31
C CYS A 926 3.63 19.42 13.62
N GLU A 927 3.59 20.32 12.64
CA GLU A 927 2.39 20.67 11.87
C GLU A 927 2.25 19.81 10.60
N GLY A 928 3.32 19.14 10.19
CA GLY A 928 3.39 18.31 8.99
C GLY A 928 3.98 19.01 7.77
N ASN A 929 4.76 20.09 7.97
CA ASN A 929 5.43 20.81 6.89
C ASN A 929 6.90 20.38 6.74
N LEU A 930 7.31 20.16 5.50
CA LEU A 930 8.67 19.84 5.09
C LEU A 930 9.54 21.11 5.12
N HIS A 931 10.33 21.26 6.18
CA HIS A 931 11.33 22.29 6.29
C HIS A 931 12.48 21.83 7.21
N ARG A 932 13.55 22.63 7.31
CA ARG A 932 14.67 22.30 8.17
C ARG A 932 14.43 22.83 9.59
N TRP A 933 14.27 21.93 10.55
CA TRP A 933 14.04 22.24 11.97
C TRP A 933 15.04 21.54 12.92
N TRP A 934 16.11 20.94 12.38
CA TRP A 934 17.21 20.34 13.14
C TRP A 934 18.52 21.10 12.90
N SER A 935 19.39 21.11 13.90
CA SER A 935 20.78 21.57 13.79
C SER A 935 21.61 20.67 12.85
N ASP A 936 22.71 21.20 12.30
CA ASP A 936 23.63 20.37 11.47
C ASP A 936 24.23 19.22 12.28
N SER A 937 24.60 19.47 13.54
CA SER A 937 25.20 18.46 14.42
C SER A 937 24.26 17.31 14.70
N ALA A 938 22.97 17.58 14.95
CA ALA A 938 21.95 16.54 15.15
C ALA A 938 21.70 15.74 13.87
N ILE A 939 21.66 16.39 12.71
CA ILE A 939 21.51 15.71 11.41
C ILE A 939 22.68 14.76 11.13
N GLU A 940 23.91 15.22 11.31
CA GLU A 940 25.10 14.38 11.13
C GLU A 940 25.15 13.22 12.12
N ALA A 941 24.80 13.46 13.38
CA ALA A 941 24.75 12.43 14.40
C ALA A 941 23.67 11.38 14.11
N PHE A 942 22.49 11.80 13.63
CA PHE A 942 21.45 10.89 13.15
C PHE A 942 21.98 10.01 12.01
N HIS A 943 22.61 10.60 10.99
CA HIS A 943 23.15 9.84 9.87
C HIS A 943 24.19 8.81 10.29
N ARG A 944 25.10 9.16 11.21
CA ARG A 944 26.09 8.21 11.76
C ARG A 944 25.43 7.03 12.46
N ARG A 945 24.35 7.25 13.19
CA ARG A 945 23.62 6.19 13.92
C ARG A 945 22.75 5.34 13.00
N ALA A 946 22.06 5.96 12.04
CA ALA A 946 21.32 5.27 11.01
C ALA A 946 22.23 4.36 10.17
N GLN A 947 23.46 4.80 9.87
CA GLN A 947 24.44 3.99 9.15
C GLN A 947 24.76 2.67 9.87
N CYS A 948 24.76 2.63 11.20
CA CYS A 948 24.93 1.39 11.96
C CYS A 948 23.84 0.36 11.60
N LEU A 949 22.57 0.79 11.55
CA LEU A 949 21.45 -0.08 11.19
C LEU A 949 21.52 -0.51 9.71
N ILE A 950 21.88 0.41 8.81
CA ILE A 950 22.10 0.09 7.39
C ILE A 950 23.15 -1.02 7.25
N ASP A 951 24.29 -0.88 7.93
CA ASP A 951 25.39 -1.83 7.88
C ASP A 951 25.05 -3.15 8.60
N GLN A 952 24.26 -3.12 9.67
CA GLN A 952 23.76 -4.31 10.36
C GLN A 952 22.84 -5.11 9.43
N TYR A 953 21.77 -4.49 8.95
CA TYR A 953 20.76 -5.19 8.15
C TYR A 953 21.29 -5.58 6.77
N GLY A 954 22.17 -4.78 6.16
CA GLY A 954 22.83 -5.12 4.90
C GLY A 954 23.77 -6.34 4.96
N ARG A 955 24.13 -6.81 6.17
CA ARG A 955 24.93 -8.03 6.37
C ARG A 955 24.09 -9.31 6.45
N TYR A 956 22.79 -9.18 6.72
CA TYR A 956 21.92 -10.35 6.82
C TYR A 956 21.70 -10.98 5.44
N VAL A 957 21.78 -12.32 5.40
CA VAL A 957 21.53 -13.13 4.21
C VAL A 957 20.29 -13.97 4.47
N VAL A 958 19.36 -13.94 3.53
CA VAL A 958 18.15 -14.76 3.52
C VAL A 958 18.49 -16.14 2.92
N PRO A 959 18.60 -17.21 3.72
CA PRO A 959 19.18 -18.48 3.27
C PRO A 959 18.40 -19.14 2.13
N GLU A 960 17.07 -19.02 2.14
CA GLU A 960 16.15 -19.69 1.21
C GLU A 960 16.31 -19.22 -0.23
N VAL A 961 16.87 -18.02 -0.43
CA VAL A 961 17.08 -17.41 -1.74
C VAL A 961 18.51 -16.90 -1.95
N ASN A 962 19.38 -17.06 -0.94
CA ASN A 962 20.76 -16.59 -0.91
C ASN A 962 20.94 -15.12 -1.35
N MET A 963 20.08 -14.23 -0.83
CA MET A 963 20.12 -12.79 -1.11
C MET A 963 20.34 -12.00 0.18
N LYS A 964 21.10 -10.90 0.07
CA LYS A 964 21.26 -9.95 1.16
C LYS A 964 20.05 -9.04 1.27
N LEU A 965 19.74 -8.60 2.49
CA LEU A 965 18.80 -7.50 2.69
C LEU A 965 19.42 -6.19 2.20
N ASP A 966 18.58 -5.30 1.70
CA ASP A 966 18.97 -3.93 1.42
C ASP A 966 18.79 -3.07 2.68
N GLY A 967 19.89 -2.85 3.40
CA GLY A 967 19.90 -2.04 4.62
C GLY A 967 19.54 -0.57 4.38
N VAL A 968 19.79 -0.03 3.18
CA VAL A 968 19.42 1.35 2.82
C VAL A 968 17.93 1.41 2.55
N ASN A 969 17.39 0.45 1.78
CA ASN A 969 15.97 0.45 1.47
C ASN A 969 15.11 0.30 2.73
N THR A 970 15.56 -0.56 3.65
CA THR A 970 14.83 -0.93 4.87
C THR A 970 15.07 -0.01 6.07
N GLN A 971 15.90 1.02 5.94
CA GLN A 971 16.40 1.80 7.09
C GLN A 971 15.27 2.44 7.93
N GLY A 972 14.24 3.03 7.31
CA GLY A 972 13.16 3.71 8.03
C GLY A 972 12.38 2.75 8.93
N GLU A 973 12.00 1.60 8.36
CA GLU A 973 11.32 0.51 9.07
C GLU A 973 12.18 -0.11 10.17
N ASN A 974 13.48 -0.28 9.92
CA ASN A 974 14.40 -0.82 10.93
C ASN A 974 14.60 0.17 12.08
N ILE A 975 14.68 1.48 11.80
CA ILE A 975 14.71 2.53 12.83
C ILE A 975 13.43 2.47 13.66
N ALA A 976 12.27 2.35 13.01
CA ALA A 976 10.97 2.29 13.66
C ALA A 976 10.79 1.04 14.53
N ASP A 977 11.25 -0.14 14.09
CA ASP A 977 11.24 -1.36 14.90
C ASP A 977 12.09 -1.24 16.17
N ASN A 978 13.32 -0.74 16.03
CA ASN A 978 14.26 -0.60 17.13
C ASN A 978 13.76 0.44 18.14
N GLY A 979 13.27 1.59 17.67
CA GLY A 979 12.66 2.60 18.51
C GLY A 979 11.39 2.10 19.19
N GLY A 980 10.52 1.42 18.45
CA GLY A 980 9.22 0.95 18.95
C GLY A 980 9.34 -0.07 20.07
N VAL A 981 10.22 -1.06 19.94
CA VAL A 981 10.47 -2.04 21.01
C VAL A 981 11.04 -1.37 22.26
N LYS A 982 12.00 -0.47 22.10
CA LYS A 982 12.63 0.25 23.23
C LYS A 982 11.61 1.12 23.99
N GLN A 983 10.79 1.89 23.27
CA GLN A 983 9.76 2.74 23.86
C GLN A 983 8.69 1.92 24.58
N ALA A 984 8.18 0.86 23.93
CA ALA A 984 7.15 0.02 24.51
C ALA A 984 7.63 -0.74 25.75
N PHE A 985 8.87 -1.21 25.75
CA PHE A 985 9.45 -1.89 26.91
C PHE A 985 9.67 -0.91 28.07
N HIS A 986 10.19 0.29 27.81
CA HIS A 986 10.35 1.34 28.82
C HIS A 986 9.00 1.76 29.43
N ALA A 987 7.98 1.95 28.59
CA ALA A 987 6.60 2.22 29.05
C ALA A 987 6.06 1.07 29.90
N TYR A 988 6.28 -0.19 29.50
CA TYR A 988 5.87 -1.36 30.26
C TYR A 988 6.54 -1.44 31.62
N GLN A 989 7.86 -1.21 31.71
CA GLN A 989 8.58 -1.20 32.99
C GLN A 989 8.03 -0.13 33.93
N ARG A 990 7.78 1.08 33.42
CA ARG A 990 7.14 2.16 34.20
C ARG A 990 5.75 1.75 34.68
N TRP A 991 4.94 1.16 33.81
CA TRP A 991 3.62 0.67 34.17
C TRP A 991 3.69 -0.40 35.26
N LEU A 992 4.62 -1.35 35.15
CA LEU A 992 4.83 -2.44 36.10
C LEU A 992 5.24 -1.93 37.48
N LEU A 993 6.11 -0.90 37.54
CA LEU A 993 6.49 -0.24 38.80
C LEU A 993 5.28 0.40 39.51
N GLN A 994 4.33 0.93 38.76
CA GLN A 994 3.11 1.56 39.28
C GLN A 994 2.02 0.53 39.65
N HIS A 995 2.09 -0.67 39.09
CA HIS A 995 1.04 -1.71 39.20
C HIS A 995 1.61 -3.06 39.67
N GLY A 996 2.54 -3.07 40.63
CA GLY A 996 3.26 -4.28 41.06
C GLY A 996 2.40 -5.44 41.61
N ALA A 997 1.11 -5.23 41.86
CA ALA A 997 0.15 -6.29 42.23
C ALA A 997 -0.60 -6.91 41.03
N ALA A 998 -0.31 -6.49 39.79
CA ALA A 998 -0.97 -7.01 38.60
C ALA A 998 -0.54 -8.44 38.29
N ASP A 999 -1.51 -9.28 37.91
CA ASP A 999 -1.27 -10.64 37.44
C ASP A 999 -0.80 -10.61 35.97
N GLU A 1000 0.52 -10.63 35.81
CA GLU A 1000 1.23 -10.57 34.53
C GLU A 1000 1.71 -11.95 34.03
N THR A 1001 1.18 -13.04 34.60
CA THR A 1001 1.58 -14.41 34.26
C THR A 1001 0.70 -15.04 33.18
N LEU A 1002 1.21 -16.04 32.44
CA LEU A 1002 0.35 -16.89 31.62
C LEU A 1002 0.37 -18.32 32.19
N PRO A 1003 -0.80 -18.98 32.28
CA PRO A 1003 -0.87 -20.34 32.83
C PRO A 1003 -0.07 -21.28 31.92
N GLU A 1004 0.69 -22.23 32.48
CA GLU A 1004 1.50 -23.20 31.72
C GLU A 1004 2.69 -22.65 30.91
N LEU A 1005 3.04 -21.37 31.07
CA LEU A 1005 4.29 -20.78 30.56
C LEU A 1005 5.15 -20.31 31.73
N ASN A 1006 6.37 -20.84 31.83
CA ASN A 1006 7.31 -20.52 32.90
C ASN A 1006 8.24 -19.36 32.50
N HIS A 1007 7.63 -18.25 32.08
CA HIS A 1007 8.34 -17.02 31.65
C HIS A 1007 8.01 -15.88 32.61
N THR A 1008 8.99 -15.03 32.87
CA THR A 1008 8.72 -13.75 33.56
C THR A 1008 7.86 -12.85 32.68
N SER A 1009 7.21 -11.86 33.28
CA SER A 1009 6.39 -10.92 32.52
C SER A 1009 7.21 -10.13 31.49
N THR A 1010 8.47 -9.81 31.79
CA THR A 1010 9.41 -9.17 30.85
C THR A 1010 9.84 -10.09 29.72
N GLN A 1011 10.03 -11.39 29.97
CA GLN A 1011 10.28 -12.37 28.92
C GLN A 1011 9.06 -12.57 28.02
N LEU A 1012 7.85 -12.57 28.59
CA LEU A 1012 6.59 -12.64 27.84
C LEU A 1012 6.41 -11.45 26.89
N PHE A 1013 6.88 -10.25 27.25
CA PHE A 1013 6.89 -9.09 26.35
C PHE A 1013 7.68 -9.39 25.07
N PHE A 1014 8.93 -9.84 25.20
CA PHE A 1014 9.79 -10.10 24.03
C PHE A 1014 9.33 -11.32 23.24
N LEU A 1015 8.80 -12.34 23.92
CA LEU A 1015 8.21 -13.51 23.28
C LEU A 1015 7.00 -13.11 22.43
N ASN A 1016 6.07 -12.29 22.95
CA ASN A 1016 4.92 -11.84 22.17
C ASN A 1016 5.35 -10.95 21.00
N PHE A 1017 6.34 -10.05 21.20
CA PHE A 1017 6.93 -9.27 20.11
C PHE A 1017 7.45 -10.17 18.98
N ALA A 1018 8.22 -11.21 19.31
CA ALA A 1018 8.74 -12.12 18.30
C ALA A 1018 7.63 -12.89 17.58
N GLN A 1019 6.59 -13.33 18.31
CA GLN A 1019 5.51 -14.14 17.76
C GLN A 1019 4.53 -13.38 16.85
N VAL A 1020 4.44 -12.05 17.01
CA VAL A 1020 3.79 -11.18 16.02
C VAL A 1020 4.41 -11.31 14.62
N TRP A 1021 5.69 -11.70 14.53
CA TRP A 1021 6.42 -11.83 13.26
C TRP A 1021 6.65 -13.28 12.81
N CYS A 1022 6.03 -14.27 13.47
CA CYS A 1022 6.10 -15.66 12.99
C CYS A 1022 5.51 -15.77 11.59
N GLY A 1023 6.21 -16.47 10.69
CA GLY A 1023 5.78 -16.56 9.31
C GLY A 1023 6.72 -17.36 8.41
N ALA A 1024 6.19 -17.82 7.29
CA ALA A 1024 6.94 -18.46 6.23
C ALA A 1024 6.54 -17.87 4.87
N MET A 1025 7.46 -17.90 3.90
CA MET A 1025 7.20 -17.35 2.56
C MET A 1025 7.88 -18.18 1.48
N ARG A 1026 7.23 -18.31 0.32
CA ARG A 1026 7.76 -19.04 -0.83
C ARG A 1026 8.99 -18.34 -1.40
N PRO A 1027 9.96 -19.07 -1.98
CA PRO A 1027 11.20 -18.48 -2.49
C PRO A 1027 10.99 -17.37 -3.52
N GLU A 1028 10.03 -17.51 -4.44
CA GLU A 1028 9.68 -16.50 -5.46
C GLU A 1028 9.19 -15.22 -4.81
N ALA A 1029 8.29 -15.34 -3.83
CA ALA A 1029 7.76 -14.23 -3.06
C ALA A 1029 8.83 -13.58 -2.18
N MET A 1030 9.75 -14.36 -1.62
CA MET A 1030 10.91 -13.83 -0.90
C MET A 1030 11.83 -13.02 -1.79
N ARG A 1031 12.19 -13.53 -2.98
CA ARG A 1031 12.97 -12.77 -3.97
C ARG A 1031 12.26 -11.47 -4.37
N ASN A 1032 10.94 -11.53 -4.53
CA ASN A 1032 10.14 -10.35 -4.84
C ASN A 1032 10.17 -9.33 -3.68
N LYS A 1033 9.90 -9.77 -2.44
CA LYS A 1033 9.87 -8.94 -1.24
C LYS A 1033 11.22 -8.25 -1.01
N LEU A 1034 12.33 -8.96 -1.14
CA LEU A 1034 13.67 -8.38 -0.96
C LEU A 1034 14.03 -7.30 -1.99
N LYS A 1035 13.37 -7.28 -3.16
CA LYS A 1035 13.57 -6.26 -4.21
C LYS A 1035 12.61 -5.09 -4.12
N THR A 1036 11.49 -5.25 -3.42
CA THR A 1036 10.35 -4.31 -3.52
C THR A 1036 9.92 -3.73 -2.19
N ALA A 1037 10.07 -4.47 -1.09
CA ALA A 1037 9.57 -4.06 0.21
C ALA A 1037 10.55 -3.14 0.93
N VAL A 1038 10.00 -2.11 1.56
CA VAL A 1038 10.71 -1.26 2.53
C VAL A 1038 10.87 -1.94 3.89
N HIS A 1039 10.13 -3.02 4.17
CA HIS A 1039 10.22 -3.75 5.42
C HIS A 1039 11.17 -4.94 5.30
N SER A 1040 12.02 -5.13 6.32
CA SER A 1040 12.76 -6.37 6.51
C SER A 1040 11.80 -7.58 6.69
N PRO A 1041 12.16 -8.80 6.23
CA PRO A 1041 11.39 -10.01 6.55
C PRO A 1041 11.24 -10.21 8.07
N GLY A 1042 10.12 -10.79 8.52
CA GLY A 1042 9.76 -10.91 9.94
C GLY A 1042 10.87 -11.45 10.83
N ARG A 1043 11.58 -12.51 10.37
CA ARG A 1043 12.76 -13.05 11.05
C ARG A 1043 13.80 -11.99 11.40
N PHE A 1044 14.14 -11.11 10.47
CA PHE A 1044 15.16 -10.07 10.67
C PHE A 1044 14.63 -8.83 11.40
N ARG A 1045 13.31 -8.60 11.39
CA ARG A 1045 12.69 -7.62 12.29
C ARG A 1045 12.84 -8.04 13.75
N VAL A 1046 12.73 -9.34 14.04
CA VAL A 1046 12.99 -9.89 15.39
C VAL A 1046 14.47 -9.88 15.72
N ILE A 1047 15.29 -10.57 14.91
CA ILE A 1047 16.72 -10.75 15.20
C ILE A 1047 17.44 -9.39 15.26
N GLY A 1048 17.24 -8.52 14.26
CA GLY A 1048 17.93 -7.23 14.19
C GLY A 1048 17.61 -6.32 15.38
N THR A 1049 16.34 -6.23 15.73
CA THR A 1049 15.85 -5.38 16.82
C THR A 1049 16.32 -5.88 18.19
N LEU A 1050 16.16 -7.17 18.48
CA LEU A 1050 16.53 -7.72 19.79
C LEU A 1050 18.04 -7.82 19.98
N SER A 1051 18.81 -7.99 18.90
CA SER A 1051 20.27 -7.90 18.94
C SER A 1051 20.75 -6.52 19.42
N ASN A 1052 19.99 -5.46 19.14
CA ASN A 1052 20.30 -4.09 19.59
C ASN A 1052 19.75 -3.75 20.98
N SER A 1053 18.89 -4.60 21.55
CA SER A 1053 18.30 -4.35 22.87
C SER A 1053 19.22 -4.86 23.99
N LEU A 1054 19.59 -3.97 24.91
CA LEU A 1054 20.27 -4.35 26.16
C LEU A 1054 19.28 -5.01 27.13
N ASP A 1055 18.03 -4.55 27.12
CA ASP A 1055 16.97 -5.10 27.93
C ASP A 1055 16.70 -6.56 27.59
N PHE A 1056 16.54 -6.89 26.30
CA PHE A 1056 16.37 -8.27 25.85
C PHE A 1056 17.51 -9.18 26.36
N ALA A 1057 18.77 -8.75 26.15
CA ALA A 1057 19.92 -9.52 26.58
C ALA A 1057 19.97 -9.72 28.11
N ARG A 1058 19.49 -8.73 28.89
CA ARG A 1058 19.36 -8.84 30.34
C ARG A 1058 18.28 -9.84 30.75
N GLU A 1059 17.07 -9.73 30.17
CA GLU A 1059 15.92 -10.55 30.55
C GLU A 1059 16.08 -12.03 30.14
N PHE A 1060 16.84 -12.31 29.07
CA PHE A 1060 17.18 -13.67 28.63
C PHE A 1060 18.60 -14.11 29.05
N GLN A 1061 19.32 -13.29 29.81
CA GLN A 1061 20.66 -13.59 30.35
C GLN A 1061 21.67 -13.99 29.26
N CYS A 1062 21.62 -13.31 28.11
CA CYS A 1062 22.47 -13.65 26.98
C CYS A 1062 23.93 -13.24 27.20
N PRO A 1063 24.90 -14.18 27.04
CA PRO A 1063 26.31 -13.86 27.19
C PRO A 1063 26.79 -12.77 26.22
N PRO A 1064 27.67 -11.84 26.63
CA PRO A 1064 28.26 -10.87 25.72
C PRO A 1064 28.96 -11.55 24.53
N GLY A 1065 28.67 -11.10 23.32
CA GLY A 1065 29.20 -11.66 22.09
C GLY A 1065 28.41 -12.84 21.51
N SER A 1066 27.33 -13.30 22.17
CA SER A 1066 26.38 -14.20 21.54
C SER A 1066 25.71 -13.52 20.33
N PRO A 1067 25.17 -14.27 19.35
CA PRO A 1067 24.54 -13.65 18.18
C PRO A 1067 23.42 -12.66 18.51
N MET A 1068 22.62 -12.93 19.55
CA MET A 1068 21.57 -12.03 20.03
C MET A 1068 22.04 -11.01 21.07
N ASN A 1069 23.31 -11.03 21.48
CA ASN A 1069 23.94 -10.02 22.33
C ASN A 1069 25.30 -9.56 21.77
N PRO A 1070 25.33 -8.97 20.56
CA PRO A 1070 26.56 -8.45 19.98
C PRO A 1070 27.15 -7.33 20.84
N ILE A 1071 28.49 -7.25 20.85
CA ILE A 1071 29.23 -6.21 21.61
C ILE A 1071 28.87 -4.81 21.10
N HIS A 1072 28.73 -4.64 19.79
CA HIS A 1072 28.33 -3.39 19.17
C HIS A 1072 26.83 -3.43 18.85
N LYS A 1073 26.05 -2.60 19.55
CA LYS A 1073 24.61 -2.44 19.34
C LYS A 1073 24.31 -1.12 18.66
N CYS A 1074 23.42 -1.13 17.67
CA CYS A 1074 22.95 0.08 17.01
C CYS A 1074 21.83 0.73 17.81
N SER A 1075 21.83 2.06 17.94
CA SER A 1075 20.74 2.79 18.57
C SER A 1075 20.64 4.21 18.00
N VAL A 1076 19.42 4.58 17.59
CA VAL A 1076 19.04 5.91 17.14
C VAL A 1076 18.16 6.56 18.22
N TRP A 1077 16.93 6.07 18.39
CA TRP A 1077 15.94 6.52 19.38
C TRP A 1077 15.97 5.69 20.67
#